data_AF-A0A2M7HAL7-F1
#
_entry.id   AF-A0A2M7HAL7-F1
#
_cell.length_a   1.000
_cell.length_b   1.000
_cell.length_c   1.000
_cell.angle_alpha   90.00
_cell.angle_beta   90.00
_cell.angle_gamma   90.00
#
_symmetry.space_group_name_H-M   'P 1'
#
loop_
_entity.id
_entity.type
_entity.pdbx_description
1 polymer ?
#
loop_
_entity_poly.entity_id
_entity_poly.type
_entity_poly.pdbx_seq_one_letter_code
_entity_poly.pdbx_strand_id
1 'polypeptide(L)'
;MQTRWNLLQESGDIAELCRIHVRNMPLVTAGEDASEYIPYAIHPDVAGVLGSALRRLREHVLSYIIEGTTISAHKLPQQNAQSRAMMQAMRANQPQIPGHLLHHWCADEQGAGALRLFLHSNWLKAWKSELPSSSAVLPVDVRRLQWLGAVNTLIVGLIRQEVQRLPEEHADTMDLMLVNVLGASYHWLIHEFAEMHLAELGDGQRASAVQRLAVPVPALAFFRRQPKGLVFSDAAQMVTAYGLETELLPRMRQMCEAMTGEPASAVLAELAVDTMTDHLLKRSWARLSLRDLAEVSGQGSWLKWVLDVKRLDVLLSAPEKAAAEMGAALTAAGEHPFAVWLRGQGETDFLGRRRDDDKPWRQDERLLQVFHLFELDARIEQERRNAGQRWLNREAVLVGVGRGSESGRILVEAHSKGKVVLLQKDAQAPLFIAGGAAAQGVLYIDWTEYLRVIERRTGAGMVRFLEHTFQAGIVQLVKSMEGVFSDSFSASGMLLRGGMPKLLLAGVAVQQLLAKWFEELDAASEVADKDEPVVSMCLALLGDWSIARQSEAGFGGRLAFSRGLAQAKSAAIRNDGLRRLLQSFDARDGKRPLGKVRLDAMKMADGKSIPILCNRGFVLTGSAMKALSEASAQLHMQRFKAQAEDSMPSLSAFRIPGGLPEGFLVHVVDSAGAETETHLLLRVGKALLGTTVEDIYEVMDPETPGYKPLSEALPRWLESIPD
;
A
#
# COMPACT_ATOMS: atom_id res chain seq x y z
N MET A 1 -16.67 -16.75 -19.09
CA MET A 1 -17.15 -16.78 -17.69
C MET A 1 -16.87 -18.13 -17.01
N GLN A 2 -17.15 -19.26 -17.66
CA GLN A 2 -16.94 -20.63 -17.14
C GLN A 2 -15.51 -20.91 -16.60
N THR A 3 -14.47 -20.60 -17.39
CA THR A 3 -13.06 -20.88 -17.01
C THR A 3 -12.63 -20.10 -15.78
N ARG A 4 -13.14 -18.88 -15.63
CA ARG A 4 -12.88 -17.99 -14.49
C ARG A 4 -13.62 -18.45 -13.24
N TRP A 5 -14.86 -18.92 -13.40
CA TRP A 5 -15.65 -19.51 -12.31
C TRP A 5 -14.97 -20.75 -11.71
N ASN A 6 -14.44 -21.65 -12.54
CA ASN A 6 -13.73 -22.85 -12.07
C ASN A 6 -12.41 -22.50 -11.35
N LEU A 7 -11.62 -21.57 -11.89
CA LEU A 7 -10.40 -21.05 -11.24
C LEU A 7 -10.67 -20.42 -9.87
N LEU A 8 -11.88 -19.89 -9.66
CA LEU A 8 -12.26 -19.17 -8.46
C LEU A 8 -12.93 -20.06 -7.40
N GLN A 9 -13.65 -21.11 -7.79
CA GLN A 9 -14.14 -22.11 -6.83
C GLN A 9 -13.00 -22.90 -6.16
N GLU A 10 -11.88 -23.07 -6.85
CA GLU A 10 -10.66 -23.69 -6.31
C GLU A 10 -9.76 -22.71 -5.53
N SER A 11 -10.01 -21.41 -5.67
CA SER A 11 -9.18 -20.38 -5.05
C SER A 11 -9.44 -20.33 -3.54
N GLY A 12 -8.37 -20.42 -2.75
CA GLY A 12 -8.42 -20.31 -1.28
C GLY A 12 -8.92 -18.95 -0.79
N ASP A 13 -8.55 -18.56 0.42
CA ASP A 13 -8.96 -17.27 0.99
C ASP A 13 -8.62 -16.08 0.06
N ILE A 14 -9.64 -15.45 -0.52
CA ILE A 14 -9.53 -14.29 -1.43
C ILE A 14 -8.72 -13.18 -0.79
N ALA A 15 -8.89 -12.98 0.53
CA ALA A 15 -8.14 -11.98 1.27
C ALA A 15 -6.64 -12.26 1.19
N GLU A 16 -6.24 -13.52 1.34
CA GLU A 16 -4.84 -13.95 1.29
C GLU A 16 -4.24 -13.85 -0.12
N LEU A 17 -5.03 -14.10 -1.17
CA LEU A 17 -4.59 -13.94 -2.56
C LEU A 17 -4.34 -12.48 -2.95
N CYS A 18 -5.09 -11.54 -2.36
CA CYS A 18 -4.91 -10.10 -2.57
C CYS A 18 -3.92 -9.47 -1.57
N ARG A 19 -3.54 -10.18 -0.51
CA ARG A 19 -2.81 -9.60 0.63
C ARG A 19 -1.41 -9.14 0.26
N ILE A 20 -1.08 -7.91 0.67
CA ILE A 20 0.28 -7.36 0.60
C ILE A 20 0.84 -7.26 2.02
N HIS A 21 1.85 -8.08 2.31
CA HIS A 21 2.55 -8.07 3.59
C HIS A 21 3.65 -7.01 3.61
N VAL A 22 3.27 -5.73 3.73
CA VAL A 22 4.19 -4.58 3.65
C VAL A 22 5.41 -4.74 4.55
N ARG A 23 5.26 -5.24 5.78
CA ARG A 23 6.38 -5.44 6.73
C ARG A 23 7.46 -6.40 6.27
N ASN A 24 7.10 -7.37 5.42
CA ASN A 24 8.03 -8.35 4.90
C ASN A 24 8.76 -7.82 3.66
N MET A 25 8.37 -6.64 3.16
CA MET A 25 9.01 -6.00 2.04
C MET A 25 10.27 -5.27 2.49
N PRO A 26 11.35 -5.28 1.70
CA PRO A 26 12.59 -4.57 2.01
C PRO A 26 12.46 -3.04 1.93
N LEU A 27 11.39 -2.52 1.31
CA LEU A 27 11.14 -1.09 1.20
C LEU A 27 9.79 -0.71 1.80
N VAL A 28 9.84 -0.02 2.95
CA VAL A 28 8.66 0.38 3.73
C VAL A 28 8.79 1.83 4.15
N THR A 29 7.67 2.55 4.19
CA THR A 29 7.60 3.89 4.75
C THR A 29 6.41 4.05 5.68
N ALA A 30 6.56 4.93 6.67
CA ALA A 30 5.52 5.26 7.63
C ALA A 30 4.55 6.28 7.04
N GLY A 31 3.25 6.04 7.17
CA GLY A 31 2.23 7.06 6.89
C GLY A 31 1.83 7.86 8.12
N GLU A 32 1.15 8.99 7.88
CA GLU A 32 0.53 9.81 8.92
C GLU A 32 -0.47 9.03 9.75
N ASP A 33 -1.22 8.14 9.09
CA ASP A 33 -2.19 7.29 9.77
C ASP A 33 -1.53 6.21 10.62
N ALA A 34 -0.21 6.11 10.72
CA ALA A 34 0.52 5.05 11.40
C ALA A 34 0.39 3.64 10.81
N SER A 35 -0.06 3.55 9.57
CA SER A 35 0.12 2.36 8.75
C SER A 35 1.49 2.38 8.06
N GLU A 36 1.91 1.21 7.61
CA GLU A 36 3.07 1.03 6.75
C GLU A 36 2.64 0.93 5.30
N TYR A 37 3.46 1.54 4.45
CA TYR A 37 3.24 1.63 3.02
C TYR A 37 4.47 1.24 2.23
N ILE A 38 4.25 0.79 1.00
CA ILE A 38 5.30 0.65 -0.01
C ILE A 38 5.37 1.99 -0.77
N PRO A 39 6.47 2.75 -0.65
CA PRO A 39 6.63 4.00 -1.38
C PRO A 39 6.89 3.71 -2.86
N TYR A 40 6.14 4.35 -3.75
CA TYR A 40 6.34 4.22 -5.20
C TYR A 40 6.34 5.55 -5.93
N ALA A 41 6.93 5.55 -7.13
CA ALA A 41 6.85 6.62 -8.09
C ALA A 41 6.78 6.06 -9.52
N ILE A 42 6.27 6.87 -10.45
CA ILE A 42 6.17 6.52 -11.86
C ILE A 42 7.12 7.42 -12.64
N HIS A 43 8.04 6.82 -13.40
CA HIS A 43 8.96 7.59 -14.21
C HIS A 43 8.18 8.33 -15.34
N PRO A 44 8.53 9.60 -15.66
CA PRO A 44 7.81 10.39 -16.68
C PRO A 44 7.68 9.68 -18.03
N ASP A 45 8.70 8.91 -18.43
CA ASP A 45 8.70 8.13 -19.69
C ASP A 45 7.59 7.09 -19.79
N VAL A 46 7.05 6.63 -18.66
CA VAL A 46 5.98 5.63 -18.61
C VAL A 46 4.67 6.16 -18.00
N ALA A 47 4.68 7.35 -17.38
CA ALA A 47 3.51 7.96 -16.74
C ALA A 47 2.32 8.14 -17.71
N GLY A 48 2.60 8.38 -19.00
CA GLY A 48 1.58 8.55 -20.04
C GLY A 48 1.13 7.27 -20.77
N VAL A 49 1.77 6.13 -20.53
CA VAL A 49 1.55 4.90 -21.33
C VAL A 49 0.12 4.38 -21.17
N LEU A 50 -0.34 4.22 -19.92
CA LEU A 50 -1.68 3.71 -19.64
C LEU A 50 -2.77 4.63 -20.21
N GLY A 51 -2.67 5.93 -19.94
CA GLY A 51 -3.63 6.92 -20.45
C GLY A 51 -3.66 7.00 -21.98
N SER A 52 -2.51 6.88 -22.64
CA SER A 52 -2.43 6.92 -24.10
C SER A 52 -3.03 5.67 -24.73
N ALA A 53 -2.71 4.48 -24.23
CA ALA A 53 -3.25 3.21 -24.70
C ALA A 53 -4.80 3.17 -24.59
N LEU A 54 -5.35 3.66 -23.48
CA LEU A 54 -6.79 3.75 -23.27
C LEU A 54 -7.47 4.79 -24.16
N ARG A 55 -6.81 5.93 -24.41
CA ARG A 55 -7.31 6.94 -25.34
C ARG A 55 -7.39 6.40 -26.77
N ARG A 56 -6.36 5.68 -27.22
CA ARG A 56 -6.33 5.00 -28.53
C ARG A 56 -7.44 3.97 -28.67
N LEU A 57 -7.64 3.13 -27.65
CA LEU A 57 -8.76 2.20 -27.62
C LEU A 57 -10.10 2.93 -27.77
N ARG A 58 -10.32 4.02 -27.04
CA ARG A 58 -11.54 4.84 -27.17
C ARG A 58 -11.69 5.41 -28.59
N GLU A 59 -10.65 5.99 -29.16
CA GLU A 59 -10.69 6.53 -30.53
C GLU A 59 -11.14 5.47 -31.55
N HIS A 60 -10.62 4.24 -31.43
CA HIS A 60 -11.03 3.14 -32.29
C HIS A 60 -12.45 2.64 -32.02
N VAL A 61 -12.90 2.60 -30.76
CA VAL A 61 -14.28 2.27 -30.43
C VAL A 61 -15.25 3.30 -31.03
N LEU A 62 -14.97 4.60 -30.88
CA LEU A 62 -15.77 5.67 -31.47
C LEU A 62 -15.87 5.49 -32.99
N SER A 63 -14.72 5.37 -33.66
CA SER A 63 -14.65 5.27 -35.12
C SER A 63 -15.38 4.03 -35.67
N TYR A 64 -15.23 2.87 -35.03
CA TYR A 64 -15.67 1.60 -35.63
C TYR A 64 -16.99 1.06 -35.11
N ILE A 65 -17.30 1.30 -33.83
CA ILE A 65 -18.52 0.78 -33.20
C ILE A 65 -19.64 1.82 -33.26
N ILE A 66 -19.31 3.09 -33.01
CA ILE A 66 -20.32 4.15 -32.87
C ILE A 66 -20.55 4.85 -34.21
N GLU A 67 -19.49 5.30 -34.88
CA GLU A 67 -19.57 5.98 -36.17
C GLU A 67 -19.73 5.01 -37.36
N GLY A 68 -19.30 3.75 -37.19
CA GLY A 68 -19.41 2.72 -38.22
C GLY A 68 -18.49 2.94 -39.42
N THR A 69 -17.37 3.64 -39.23
CA THR A 69 -16.42 3.98 -40.29
C THR A 69 -15.86 2.72 -40.95
N THR A 70 -15.95 2.65 -42.28
CA THR A 70 -15.36 1.56 -43.07
C THR A 70 -13.93 1.92 -43.47
N ILE A 71 -13.01 0.97 -43.30
CA ILE A 71 -11.60 1.16 -43.65
C ILE A 71 -11.13 0.08 -44.61
N SER A 72 -10.44 0.53 -45.66
CA SER A 72 -9.76 -0.34 -46.62
C SER A 72 -8.58 -1.05 -45.95
N ALA A 73 -8.37 -2.32 -46.27
CA ALA A 73 -7.27 -3.15 -45.74
C ALA A 73 -5.87 -2.51 -45.92
N HIS A 74 -5.68 -1.67 -46.94
CA HIS A 74 -4.41 -0.98 -47.21
C HIS A 74 -4.10 0.18 -46.25
N LYS A 75 -5.09 0.64 -45.47
CA LYS A 75 -4.91 1.68 -44.44
C LYS A 75 -4.68 1.10 -43.04
N LEU A 76 -4.66 -0.23 -42.90
CA LEU A 76 -4.37 -0.89 -41.64
C LEU A 76 -2.87 -0.76 -41.31
N PRO A 77 -2.51 -0.49 -40.05
CA PRO A 77 -1.12 -0.45 -39.60
C PRO A 77 -0.45 -1.82 -39.78
N GLN A 78 0.85 -1.82 -40.03
CA GLN A 78 1.63 -3.05 -40.17
C GLN A 78 1.69 -3.80 -38.85
N GLN A 79 1.55 -5.12 -38.91
CA GLN A 79 1.63 -5.98 -37.73
C GLN A 79 2.98 -6.68 -37.65
N ASN A 80 3.57 -6.66 -36.46
CA ASN A 80 4.68 -7.54 -36.10
C ASN A 80 4.16 -8.92 -35.62
N ALA A 81 5.07 -9.85 -35.29
CA ALA A 81 4.67 -11.18 -34.80
C ALA A 81 3.82 -11.12 -33.51
N GLN A 82 4.14 -10.20 -32.61
CA GLN A 82 3.47 -10.08 -31.31
C GLN A 82 2.05 -9.52 -31.42
N SER A 83 1.87 -8.44 -32.18
CA SER A 83 0.55 -7.87 -32.49
C SER A 83 -0.35 -8.87 -33.23
N ARG A 84 0.21 -9.73 -34.10
CA ARG A 84 -0.52 -10.85 -34.71
C ARG A 84 -0.98 -11.88 -33.70
N ALA A 85 -0.10 -12.33 -32.80
CA ALA A 85 -0.43 -13.31 -31.76
C ALA A 85 -1.52 -12.78 -30.82
N MET A 86 -1.37 -11.54 -30.35
CA MET A 86 -2.36 -10.88 -29.49
C MET A 86 -3.69 -10.70 -30.21
N MET A 87 -3.70 -10.25 -31.48
CA MET A 87 -4.94 -10.14 -32.26
C MET A 87 -5.62 -11.50 -32.46
N GLN A 88 -4.87 -12.57 -32.73
CA GLN A 88 -5.41 -13.92 -32.87
C GLN A 88 -6.05 -14.40 -31.57
N ALA A 89 -5.37 -14.23 -30.43
CA ALA A 89 -5.90 -14.56 -29.12
C ALA A 89 -7.16 -13.77 -28.80
N MET A 90 -7.16 -12.45 -29.07
CA MET A 90 -8.32 -11.59 -28.87
C MET A 90 -9.50 -11.97 -29.77
N ARG A 91 -9.26 -12.35 -31.03
CA ARG A 91 -10.32 -12.84 -31.94
C ARG A 91 -10.90 -14.18 -31.50
N ALA A 92 -10.08 -15.07 -30.95
CA ALA A 92 -10.56 -16.34 -30.42
C ALA A 92 -11.41 -16.13 -29.16
N ASN A 93 -11.00 -15.22 -28.28
CA ASN A 93 -11.70 -14.95 -27.01
C ASN A 93 -12.88 -14.00 -27.15
N GLN A 94 -12.87 -13.11 -28.14
CA GLN A 94 -13.84 -12.03 -28.34
C GLN A 94 -14.23 -11.91 -29.83
N PRO A 95 -14.81 -12.96 -30.43
CA PRO A 95 -15.14 -13.01 -31.85
C PRO A 95 -16.16 -11.96 -32.29
N GLN A 96 -16.99 -11.49 -31.36
CA GLN A 96 -18.01 -10.46 -31.56
C GLN A 96 -17.45 -9.05 -31.73
N ILE A 97 -16.17 -8.82 -31.40
CA ILE A 97 -15.51 -7.52 -31.54
C ILE A 97 -14.97 -7.38 -32.98
N PRO A 98 -15.19 -6.23 -33.65
CA PRO A 98 -14.75 -6.07 -35.02
C PRO A 98 -13.23 -6.25 -35.19
N GLY A 99 -12.85 -7.10 -36.14
CA GLY A 99 -11.44 -7.42 -36.39
C GLY A 99 -10.58 -6.21 -36.75
N HIS A 100 -11.14 -5.20 -37.43
CA HIS A 100 -10.41 -3.98 -37.77
C HIS A 100 -10.13 -3.09 -36.55
N LEU A 101 -10.99 -3.11 -35.52
CA LEU A 101 -10.75 -2.43 -34.24
C LEU A 101 -9.58 -3.11 -33.53
N LEU A 102 -9.64 -4.44 -33.40
CA LEU A 102 -8.57 -5.23 -32.78
C LEU A 102 -7.26 -5.08 -33.55
N HIS A 103 -7.29 -5.02 -34.88
CA HIS A 103 -6.09 -4.80 -35.70
C HIS A 103 -5.44 -3.47 -35.37
N HIS A 104 -6.21 -2.36 -35.45
CA HIS A 104 -5.68 -1.02 -35.19
C HIS A 104 -5.15 -0.88 -33.79
N TRP A 105 -5.93 -1.35 -32.81
CA TRP A 105 -5.50 -1.47 -31.43
C TRP A 105 -4.15 -2.20 -31.44
N CYS A 106 -4.14 -3.51 -31.70
CA CYS A 106 -2.99 -4.38 -31.42
C CYS A 106 -1.70 -3.97 -32.15
N ALA A 107 -1.81 -3.29 -33.29
CA ALA A 107 -0.69 -2.81 -34.08
C ALA A 107 -0.21 -1.39 -33.70
N ASP A 108 -0.96 -0.64 -32.89
CA ASP A 108 -0.55 0.70 -32.45
C ASP A 108 0.60 0.62 -31.44
N GLU A 109 1.68 1.35 -31.72
CA GLU A 109 2.86 1.44 -30.88
C GLU A 109 2.57 2.13 -29.54
N GLN A 110 1.72 3.15 -29.52
CA GLN A 110 1.22 3.81 -28.29
C GLN A 110 0.04 3.06 -27.68
N GLY A 111 -0.19 1.90 -28.25
CA GLY A 111 -1.28 1.02 -28.03
C GLY A 111 -0.96 -0.15 -27.10
N ALA A 112 -1.23 -1.37 -27.55
CA ALA A 112 -1.20 -2.56 -26.71
C ALA A 112 0.19 -3.12 -26.74
N GLY A 113 0.97 -2.78 -27.77
CA GLY A 113 2.42 -2.86 -27.71
C GLY A 113 2.95 -2.11 -26.49
N ALA A 114 2.62 -0.82 -26.33
CA ALA A 114 3.05 -0.03 -25.17
C ALA A 114 2.50 -0.58 -23.84
N LEU A 115 1.21 -0.93 -23.78
CA LEU A 115 0.62 -1.52 -22.58
C LEU A 115 1.34 -2.83 -22.20
N ARG A 116 1.49 -3.75 -23.14
CA ARG A 116 2.20 -5.03 -22.94
C ARG A 116 3.62 -4.81 -22.45
N LEU A 117 4.38 -3.94 -23.10
CA LEU A 117 5.76 -3.63 -22.69
C LEU A 117 5.81 -3.08 -21.26
N PHE A 118 4.90 -2.18 -20.90
CA PHE A 118 4.80 -1.63 -19.55
C PHE A 118 4.48 -2.73 -18.53
N LEU A 119 3.48 -3.57 -18.80
CA LEU A 119 3.08 -4.67 -17.90
C LEU A 119 4.21 -5.68 -17.73
N HIS A 120 4.75 -6.22 -18.84
CA HIS A 120 5.82 -7.20 -18.83
C HIS A 120 7.08 -6.69 -18.14
N SER A 121 7.50 -5.46 -18.42
CA SER A 121 8.72 -4.91 -17.82
C SER A 121 8.60 -4.81 -16.31
N ASN A 122 7.45 -4.37 -15.79
CA ASN A 122 7.26 -4.23 -14.34
C ASN A 122 6.98 -5.57 -13.64
N TRP A 123 6.26 -6.50 -14.27
CA TRP A 123 6.12 -7.87 -13.76
C TRP A 123 7.44 -8.63 -13.75
N LEU A 124 8.27 -8.48 -14.78
CA LEU A 124 9.59 -9.13 -14.84
C LEU A 124 10.51 -8.62 -13.74
N LYS A 125 10.49 -7.30 -13.46
CA LYS A 125 11.23 -6.72 -12.32
C LYS A 125 10.74 -7.26 -10.99
N ALA A 126 9.42 -7.33 -10.81
CA ALA A 126 8.83 -7.88 -9.62
C ALA A 126 9.25 -9.33 -9.44
N TRP A 127 9.13 -10.16 -10.47
CA TRP A 127 9.57 -11.56 -10.48
C TRP A 127 11.05 -11.71 -10.15
N LYS A 128 11.93 -10.96 -10.81
CA LYS A 128 13.37 -10.96 -10.50
C LYS A 128 13.67 -10.58 -9.05
N SER A 129 12.83 -9.76 -8.42
CA SER A 129 12.96 -9.36 -7.02
C SER A 129 12.49 -10.44 -6.03
N GLU A 130 11.75 -11.45 -6.49
CA GLU A 130 11.36 -12.64 -5.70
C GLU A 130 12.45 -13.70 -5.68
N LEU A 131 13.39 -13.67 -6.64
CA LEU A 131 14.44 -14.66 -6.77
C LEU A 131 15.50 -14.45 -5.68
N PRO A 132 15.97 -15.51 -5.00
CA PRO A 132 17.05 -15.39 -4.02
C PRO A 132 18.30 -14.79 -4.68
N SER A 133 18.96 -13.84 -4.01
CA SER A 133 20.21 -13.22 -4.49
C SER A 133 21.40 -14.18 -4.57
N SER A 134 21.25 -15.44 -4.14
CA SER A 134 22.27 -16.47 -4.09
C SER A 134 21.82 -17.67 -4.94
N SER A 135 22.75 -18.21 -5.75
CA SER A 135 22.58 -19.38 -6.64
C SER A 135 22.27 -20.71 -5.92
N ALA A 136 21.87 -20.68 -4.65
CA ALA A 136 21.36 -21.84 -3.95
C ALA A 136 19.90 -22.06 -4.37
N VAL A 137 19.68 -23.16 -5.09
CA VAL A 137 18.36 -23.65 -5.53
C VAL A 137 17.51 -24.00 -4.30
N LEU A 138 16.97 -22.98 -3.63
CA LEU A 138 15.86 -23.13 -2.71
C LEU A 138 14.57 -22.99 -3.52
N PRO A 139 13.57 -23.86 -3.32
CA PRO A 139 12.30 -23.73 -4.02
C PRO A 139 11.69 -22.36 -3.69
N VAL A 140 11.34 -21.59 -4.72
CA VAL A 140 10.59 -20.34 -4.58
C VAL A 140 9.29 -20.68 -3.84
N ASP A 141 9.15 -20.17 -2.62
CA ASP A 141 7.91 -20.32 -1.88
C ASP A 141 6.85 -19.45 -2.57
N VAL A 142 6.03 -20.07 -3.42
CA VAL A 142 4.99 -19.39 -4.20
C VAL A 142 3.93 -18.74 -3.29
N ARG A 143 3.87 -19.13 -2.01
CA ARG A 143 3.06 -18.42 -1.00
C ARG A 143 3.62 -17.05 -0.65
N ARG A 144 4.87 -16.76 -1.03
CA ARG A 144 5.61 -15.53 -0.76
C ARG A 144 5.86 -14.67 -2.00
N LEU A 145 5.15 -14.87 -3.11
CA LEU A 145 5.20 -13.94 -4.27
C LEU A 145 4.59 -12.58 -3.90
N GLN A 146 5.30 -11.83 -3.08
CA GLN A 146 4.85 -10.60 -2.47
C GLN A 146 4.95 -9.44 -3.46
N TRP A 147 6.08 -9.31 -4.17
CA TRP A 147 6.29 -8.27 -5.17
C TRP A 147 5.45 -8.45 -6.43
N LEU A 148 5.38 -9.66 -6.98
CA LEU A 148 4.62 -9.89 -8.21
C LEU A 148 3.14 -9.56 -8.04
N GLY A 149 2.53 -10.04 -6.95
CA GLY A 149 1.14 -9.72 -6.59
C GLY A 149 0.94 -8.25 -6.20
N ALA A 150 1.87 -7.66 -5.45
CA ALA A 150 1.76 -6.26 -5.03
C ALA A 150 1.87 -5.29 -6.22
N VAL A 151 2.82 -5.50 -7.13
CA VAL A 151 3.00 -4.68 -8.34
C VAL A 151 1.80 -4.82 -9.27
N ASN A 152 1.28 -6.04 -9.45
CA ASN A 152 0.06 -6.25 -10.22
C ASN A 152 -1.13 -5.50 -9.62
N THR A 153 -1.31 -5.55 -8.30
CA THR A 153 -2.35 -4.80 -7.58
C THR A 153 -2.23 -3.29 -7.79
N LEU A 154 -1.01 -2.75 -7.75
CA LEU A 154 -0.72 -1.35 -8.04
C LEU A 154 -1.11 -1.00 -9.48
N ILE A 155 -0.65 -1.77 -10.45
CA ILE A 155 -0.90 -1.54 -11.88
C ILE A 155 -2.38 -1.57 -12.21
N VAL A 156 -3.13 -2.55 -11.71
CA VAL A 156 -4.60 -2.61 -11.87
C VAL A 156 -5.26 -1.36 -11.27
N GLY A 157 -4.75 -0.89 -10.12
CA GLY A 157 -5.17 0.38 -9.52
C GLY A 157 -4.91 1.60 -10.41
N LEU A 158 -3.76 1.66 -11.09
CA LEU A 158 -3.41 2.72 -12.03
C LEU A 158 -4.26 2.67 -13.30
N ILE A 159 -4.48 1.48 -13.88
CA ILE A 159 -5.38 1.30 -15.04
C ILE A 159 -6.78 1.80 -14.69
N ARG A 160 -7.30 1.44 -13.52
CA ARG A 160 -8.60 1.92 -13.04
C ARG A 160 -8.66 3.45 -12.96
N GLN A 161 -7.62 4.10 -12.44
CA GLN A 161 -7.57 5.56 -12.38
C GLN A 161 -7.63 6.19 -13.78
N GLU A 162 -6.91 5.64 -14.76
CA GLU A 162 -6.96 6.14 -16.14
C GLU A 162 -8.28 5.85 -16.83
N VAL A 163 -8.88 4.68 -16.60
CA VAL A 163 -10.22 4.32 -17.09
C VAL A 163 -11.26 5.32 -16.59
N GLN A 164 -11.20 5.71 -15.31
CA GLN A 164 -12.10 6.71 -14.70
C GLN A 164 -11.93 8.12 -15.29
N ARG A 165 -10.78 8.44 -15.89
CA ARG A 165 -10.52 9.73 -16.53
C ARG A 165 -11.07 9.83 -17.95
N LEU A 166 -11.55 8.73 -18.54
CA LEU A 166 -12.11 8.76 -19.89
C LEU A 166 -13.42 9.57 -19.95
N PRO A 167 -13.70 10.31 -21.05
CA PRO A 167 -14.93 11.10 -21.20
C PRO A 167 -16.21 10.28 -21.13
N GLU A 168 -17.29 10.81 -20.54
CA GLU A 168 -18.56 10.08 -20.30
C GLU A 168 -19.43 9.76 -21.52
N GLU A 169 -19.06 10.26 -22.69
CA GLU A 169 -19.76 9.97 -23.93
C GLU A 169 -19.76 8.46 -24.24
N HIS A 170 -20.93 7.91 -24.53
CA HIS A 170 -21.14 6.49 -24.83
C HIS A 170 -20.60 5.54 -23.73
N ALA A 171 -20.74 5.94 -22.46
CA ALA A 171 -20.19 5.22 -21.30
C ALA A 171 -20.48 3.71 -21.31
N ASP A 172 -21.72 3.28 -21.59
CA ASP A 172 -22.10 1.86 -21.53
C ASP A 172 -21.40 1.03 -22.62
N THR A 173 -21.30 1.58 -23.83
CA THR A 173 -20.52 0.96 -24.93
C THR A 173 -19.04 0.91 -24.60
N MET A 174 -18.50 2.01 -24.04
CA MET A 174 -17.10 2.07 -23.65
C MET A 174 -16.76 1.08 -22.54
N ASP A 175 -17.60 0.94 -21.52
CA ASP A 175 -17.42 -0.01 -20.43
C ASP A 175 -17.42 -1.46 -20.92
N LEU A 176 -18.36 -1.81 -21.82
CA LEU A 176 -18.37 -3.12 -22.47
C LEU A 176 -17.06 -3.37 -23.25
N MET A 177 -16.58 -2.38 -24.00
CA MET A 177 -15.34 -2.51 -24.78
C MET A 177 -14.09 -2.59 -23.89
N LEU A 178 -14.04 -1.85 -22.78
CA LEU A 178 -12.95 -1.93 -21.83
C LEU A 178 -12.88 -3.32 -21.19
N VAL A 179 -14.00 -3.87 -20.74
CA VAL A 179 -14.01 -5.22 -20.16
C VAL A 179 -13.61 -6.28 -21.20
N ASN A 180 -14.22 -6.24 -22.38
CA ASN A 180 -14.01 -7.27 -23.41
C ASN A 180 -12.66 -7.15 -24.12
N VAL A 181 -12.18 -5.93 -24.38
CA VAL A 181 -10.92 -5.73 -25.11
C VAL A 181 -9.74 -5.62 -24.14
N LEU A 182 -9.77 -4.65 -23.22
CA LEU A 182 -8.66 -4.43 -22.29
C LEU A 182 -8.57 -5.54 -21.24
N GLY A 183 -9.70 -5.97 -20.68
CA GLY A 183 -9.73 -7.05 -19.69
C GLY A 183 -9.27 -8.40 -20.26
N ALA A 184 -9.72 -8.79 -21.45
CA ALA A 184 -9.25 -10.01 -22.10
C ALA A 184 -7.78 -9.91 -22.53
N SER A 185 -7.33 -8.74 -22.99
CA SER A 185 -5.91 -8.51 -23.29
C SER A 185 -5.05 -8.68 -22.04
N TYR A 186 -5.48 -8.10 -20.91
CA TYR A 186 -4.76 -8.23 -19.64
C TYR A 186 -4.64 -9.69 -19.19
N HIS A 187 -5.73 -10.46 -19.30
CA HIS A 187 -5.73 -11.88 -18.94
C HIS A 187 -4.79 -12.69 -19.84
N TRP A 188 -4.81 -12.43 -21.15
CA TRP A 188 -3.90 -13.06 -22.09
C TRP A 188 -2.43 -12.74 -21.77
N LEU A 189 -2.13 -11.49 -21.43
CA LEU A 189 -0.77 -11.05 -21.08
C LEU A 189 -0.24 -11.72 -19.80
N ILE A 190 -1.11 -12.04 -18.83
CA ILE A 190 -0.70 -12.81 -17.64
C ILE A 190 -0.24 -14.21 -18.05
N HIS A 191 -0.99 -14.88 -18.92
CA HIS A 191 -0.62 -16.22 -19.41
C HIS A 191 0.64 -16.17 -20.28
N GLU A 192 0.75 -15.19 -21.18
CA GLU A 192 1.97 -14.99 -22.00
C GLU A 192 3.19 -14.77 -21.08
N PHE A 193 3.06 -13.94 -20.04
CA PHE A 193 4.12 -13.72 -19.05
C PHE A 193 4.50 -15.00 -18.31
N ALA A 194 3.51 -15.78 -17.86
CA ALA A 194 3.76 -17.04 -17.16
C ALA A 194 4.44 -18.09 -18.04
N GLU A 195 4.03 -18.21 -19.31
CA GLU A 195 4.68 -19.09 -20.27
C GLU A 195 6.12 -18.68 -20.58
N MET A 196 6.41 -17.38 -20.68
CA MET A 196 7.75 -16.90 -21.02
C MET A 196 8.73 -16.90 -19.84
N HIS A 197 8.26 -16.61 -18.63
CA HIS A 197 9.15 -16.31 -17.49
C HIS A 197 9.00 -17.27 -16.31
N LEU A 198 7.92 -18.05 -16.26
CA LEU A 198 7.64 -18.99 -15.19
C LEU A 198 7.64 -20.45 -15.66
N ALA A 199 8.09 -20.72 -16.90
CA ALA A 199 8.13 -22.07 -17.47
C ALA A 199 9.02 -23.05 -16.70
N GLU A 200 10.05 -22.55 -16.02
CA GLU A 200 10.96 -23.36 -15.20
C GLU A 200 10.33 -23.79 -13.86
N LEU A 201 9.19 -23.21 -13.47
CA LEU A 201 8.44 -23.63 -12.30
C LEU A 201 7.63 -24.91 -12.60
N GLY A 202 7.44 -25.76 -11.58
CA GLY A 202 6.52 -26.90 -11.71
C GLY A 202 5.09 -26.44 -11.96
N ASP A 203 4.27 -27.28 -12.61
CA ASP A 203 2.91 -26.91 -13.05
C ASP A 203 2.03 -26.32 -11.95
N GLY A 204 2.07 -26.91 -10.74
CA GLY A 204 1.32 -26.39 -9.60
C GLY A 204 1.81 -25.02 -9.11
N GLN A 205 3.11 -24.76 -9.17
CA GLN A 205 3.70 -23.47 -8.80
C GLN A 205 3.36 -22.38 -9.82
N ARG A 206 3.45 -22.71 -11.10
CA ARG A 206 3.04 -21.83 -12.20
C ARG A 206 1.54 -21.48 -12.12
N ALA A 207 0.69 -22.48 -11.88
CA ALA A 207 -0.75 -22.24 -11.69
C ALA A 207 -1.04 -21.31 -10.51
N SER A 208 -0.36 -21.49 -9.38
CA SER A 208 -0.51 -20.61 -8.21
C SER A 208 0.00 -19.18 -8.47
N ALA A 209 1.09 -19.00 -9.22
CA ALA A 209 1.56 -17.69 -9.63
C ALA A 209 0.57 -16.97 -10.57
N VAL A 210 0.00 -17.70 -11.54
CA VAL A 210 -1.07 -17.19 -12.41
C VAL A 210 -2.30 -16.82 -11.60
N GLN A 211 -2.70 -17.61 -10.60
CA GLN A 211 -3.82 -17.26 -9.71
C GLN A 211 -3.55 -15.95 -8.95
N ARG A 212 -2.34 -15.75 -8.39
CA ARG A 212 -1.97 -14.49 -7.71
C ARG A 212 -1.98 -13.27 -8.63
N LEU A 213 -1.73 -13.46 -9.92
CA LEU A 213 -1.81 -12.39 -10.92
C LEU A 213 -3.24 -12.16 -11.42
N ALA A 214 -4.01 -13.22 -11.65
CA ALA A 214 -5.31 -13.15 -12.31
C ALA A 214 -6.48 -12.87 -11.35
N VAL A 215 -6.44 -13.40 -10.12
CA VAL A 215 -7.52 -13.20 -9.13
C VAL A 215 -7.70 -11.73 -8.79
N PRO A 216 -6.64 -10.93 -8.52
CA PRO A 216 -6.78 -9.49 -8.25
C PRO A 216 -7.19 -8.64 -9.48
N VAL A 217 -7.68 -9.25 -10.56
CA VAL A 217 -8.12 -8.58 -11.79
C VAL A 217 -9.62 -8.86 -12.03
N PRO A 218 -10.51 -8.33 -11.17
CA PRO A 218 -11.95 -8.40 -11.40
C PRO A 218 -12.34 -7.67 -12.68
N ALA A 219 -13.39 -8.13 -13.38
CA ALA A 219 -13.90 -7.37 -14.53
C ALA A 219 -14.34 -5.96 -14.08
N LEU A 220 -14.81 -5.84 -12.83
CA LEU A 220 -15.09 -4.58 -12.15
C LEU A 220 -13.95 -3.56 -12.25
N ALA A 221 -12.68 -3.97 -12.29
CA ALA A 221 -11.55 -3.04 -12.34
C ALA A 221 -11.51 -2.20 -13.64
N PHE A 222 -12.14 -2.66 -14.72
CA PHE A 222 -12.11 -2.02 -16.04
C PHE A 222 -13.33 -1.16 -16.36
N PHE A 223 -14.27 -1.00 -15.42
CA PHE A 223 -15.40 -0.10 -15.59
C PHE A 223 -15.03 1.35 -15.28
N ARG A 224 -15.56 2.29 -16.06
CA ARG A 224 -15.42 3.73 -15.81
C ARG A 224 -16.19 4.17 -14.58
N ARG A 225 -17.47 3.81 -14.50
CA ARG A 225 -18.35 4.27 -13.42
C ARG A 225 -18.30 3.36 -12.20
N GLN A 226 -17.27 3.51 -11.38
CA GLN A 226 -17.16 2.74 -10.13
C GLN A 226 -17.44 3.62 -8.90
N PRO A 227 -18.18 3.11 -7.90
CA PRO A 227 -18.36 3.80 -6.62
C PRO A 227 -17.04 4.19 -5.97
N LYS A 228 -17.03 5.37 -5.33
CA LYS A 228 -15.96 5.78 -4.42
C LYS A 228 -16.10 4.97 -3.12
N GLY A 229 -14.98 4.47 -2.59
CA GLY A 229 -14.99 3.63 -1.39
C GLY A 229 -15.01 2.13 -1.70
N LEU A 230 -15.66 1.33 -0.84
CA LEU A 230 -15.67 -0.14 -0.86
C LEU A 230 -17.06 -0.75 -1.18
N VAL A 231 -18.08 0.07 -1.43
CA VAL A 231 -19.46 -0.40 -1.64
C VAL A 231 -19.70 -0.58 -3.14
N PHE A 232 -19.56 -1.81 -3.64
CA PHE A 232 -19.75 -2.18 -5.07
C PHE A 232 -21.00 -2.99 -5.32
N SER A 233 -21.37 -3.79 -4.34
CA SER A 233 -22.39 -4.83 -4.39
C SER A 233 -23.78 -4.31 -4.75
N ASP A 234 -24.05 -3.02 -4.53
CA ASP A 234 -25.38 -2.42 -4.72
C ASP A 234 -25.40 -1.31 -5.78
N ALA A 235 -24.28 -1.10 -6.47
CA ALA A 235 -24.19 -0.06 -7.48
C ALA A 235 -24.91 -0.48 -8.76
N ALA A 236 -26.07 0.13 -9.03
CA ALA A 236 -26.96 -0.24 -10.14
C ALA A 236 -26.24 -0.40 -11.48
N GLN A 237 -25.34 0.51 -11.81
CA GLN A 237 -24.57 0.48 -13.06
C GLN A 237 -23.62 -0.71 -13.16
N MET A 238 -23.02 -1.15 -12.05
CA MET A 238 -22.14 -2.33 -12.02
C MET A 238 -22.96 -3.61 -12.21
N VAL A 239 -24.12 -3.67 -11.57
CA VAL A 239 -25.06 -4.79 -11.68
C VAL A 239 -25.53 -4.95 -13.13
N THR A 240 -26.03 -3.87 -13.73
CA THR A 240 -26.53 -3.87 -15.10
C THR A 240 -25.44 -4.25 -16.10
N ALA A 241 -24.19 -3.86 -15.85
CA ALA A 241 -23.09 -4.25 -16.71
C ALA A 241 -22.75 -5.75 -16.70
N TYR A 242 -23.05 -6.45 -15.61
CA TYR A 242 -22.99 -7.92 -15.57
C TYR A 242 -24.19 -8.57 -16.28
N GLY A 243 -25.20 -7.80 -16.66
CA GLY A 243 -26.40 -8.28 -17.33
C GLY A 243 -27.58 -8.53 -16.39
N LEU A 244 -27.46 -8.16 -15.12
CA LEU A 244 -28.49 -8.35 -14.10
C LEU A 244 -29.31 -7.06 -13.88
N GLU A 245 -30.52 -7.19 -13.36
CA GLU A 245 -31.32 -6.04 -12.89
C GLU A 245 -31.02 -5.74 -11.41
N THR A 246 -30.94 -4.46 -11.05
CA THR A 246 -30.50 -4.02 -9.71
C THR A 246 -31.48 -4.45 -8.61
N GLU A 247 -32.76 -4.39 -8.94
CA GLU A 247 -33.88 -4.72 -8.08
C GLU A 247 -33.94 -6.22 -7.76
N LEU A 248 -33.26 -7.07 -8.55
CA LEU A 248 -33.19 -8.51 -8.29
C LEU A 248 -32.23 -8.86 -7.15
N LEU A 249 -31.14 -8.11 -6.97
CA LEU A 249 -30.04 -8.53 -6.09
C LEU A 249 -30.43 -8.80 -4.64
N PRO A 250 -31.19 -7.92 -3.95
CA PRO A 250 -31.59 -8.19 -2.57
C PRO A 250 -32.37 -9.51 -2.46
N ARG A 251 -33.25 -9.78 -3.43
CA ARG A 251 -34.06 -11.00 -3.47
C ARG A 251 -33.20 -12.23 -3.80
N MET A 252 -32.27 -12.12 -4.74
CA MET A 252 -31.34 -13.19 -5.09
C MET A 252 -30.44 -13.57 -3.91
N ARG A 253 -29.88 -12.60 -3.18
CA ARG A 253 -29.10 -12.85 -1.95
C ARG A 253 -29.94 -13.59 -0.90
N GLN A 254 -31.12 -13.05 -0.59
CA GLN A 254 -32.03 -13.66 0.39
C GLN A 254 -32.40 -15.10 0.00
N MET A 255 -32.70 -15.34 -1.27
CA MET A 255 -33.11 -16.67 -1.74
C MET A 255 -31.94 -17.66 -1.77
N CYS A 256 -30.76 -17.24 -2.22
CA CYS A 256 -29.56 -18.08 -2.19
C CYS A 256 -29.15 -18.44 -0.75
N GLU A 257 -29.32 -17.53 0.21
CA GLU A 257 -29.09 -17.84 1.63
C GLU A 257 -30.14 -18.83 2.17
N ALA A 258 -31.43 -18.58 1.89
CA ALA A 258 -32.52 -19.42 2.38
C ALA A 258 -32.54 -20.84 1.75
N MET A 259 -32.11 -20.97 0.50
CA MET A 259 -32.13 -22.21 -0.29
C MET A 259 -30.70 -22.72 -0.56
N THR A 260 -29.82 -22.62 0.44
CA THR A 260 -28.42 -23.06 0.29
C THR A 260 -28.34 -24.55 -0.05
N GLY A 261 -27.72 -24.89 -1.19
CA GLY A 261 -27.53 -26.27 -1.65
C GLY A 261 -28.61 -26.80 -2.61
N GLU A 262 -29.66 -26.03 -2.85
CA GLU A 262 -30.69 -26.35 -3.85
C GLU A 262 -30.19 -26.09 -5.29
N PRO A 263 -30.73 -26.78 -6.30
CA PRO A 263 -30.36 -26.54 -7.69
C PRO A 263 -30.79 -25.14 -8.14
N ALA A 264 -30.02 -24.56 -9.07
CA ALA A 264 -30.25 -23.21 -9.59
C ALA A 264 -31.68 -23.01 -10.14
N SER A 265 -32.25 -24.04 -10.77
CA SER A 265 -33.62 -24.03 -11.29
C SER A 265 -34.68 -23.90 -10.17
N ALA A 266 -34.47 -24.48 -9.00
CA ALA A 266 -35.39 -24.36 -7.87
C ALA A 266 -35.39 -22.93 -7.30
N VAL A 267 -34.20 -22.34 -7.13
CA VAL A 267 -34.02 -20.97 -6.65
C VAL A 267 -34.64 -19.95 -7.64
N LEU A 268 -34.42 -20.13 -8.95
CA LEU A 268 -34.98 -19.26 -9.98
C LEU A 268 -36.51 -19.39 -10.09
N ALA A 269 -37.05 -20.60 -9.95
CA ALA A 269 -38.49 -20.84 -9.93
C ALA A 269 -39.16 -20.12 -8.74
N GLU A 270 -38.56 -20.19 -7.56
CA GLU A 270 -39.06 -19.52 -6.35
C GLU A 270 -38.97 -17.99 -6.47
N LEU A 271 -37.87 -17.46 -7.02
CA LEU A 271 -37.74 -16.04 -7.30
C LEU A 271 -38.84 -15.53 -8.26
N ALA A 272 -39.26 -16.36 -9.21
CA ALA A 272 -40.23 -16.05 -10.25
C ALA A 272 -41.72 -16.14 -9.81
N VAL A 273 -42.01 -16.38 -8.53
CA VAL A 273 -43.38 -16.42 -7.99
C VAL A 273 -44.07 -15.06 -8.10
N ASP A 274 -43.34 -13.97 -7.83
CA ASP A 274 -43.84 -12.61 -8.00
C ASP A 274 -43.69 -12.12 -9.45
N THR A 275 -44.75 -11.51 -9.98
CA THR A 275 -44.84 -11.03 -11.38
C THR A 275 -43.75 -10.02 -11.73
N MET A 276 -43.36 -9.16 -10.79
CA MET A 276 -42.29 -8.19 -11.02
C MET A 276 -40.93 -8.89 -11.10
N THR A 277 -40.61 -9.80 -10.18
CA THR A 277 -39.34 -10.55 -10.24
C THR A 277 -39.24 -11.41 -11.51
N ASP A 278 -40.34 -12.07 -11.92
CA ASP A 278 -40.37 -12.89 -13.14
C ASP A 278 -40.01 -12.05 -14.37
N HIS A 279 -40.52 -10.81 -14.44
CA HIS A 279 -40.18 -9.88 -15.51
C HIS A 279 -38.70 -9.45 -15.48
N LEU A 280 -38.16 -9.15 -14.31
CA LEU A 280 -36.76 -8.77 -14.15
C LEU A 280 -35.80 -9.93 -14.45
N LEU A 281 -36.16 -11.17 -14.09
CA LEU A 281 -35.44 -12.39 -14.46
C LEU A 281 -35.45 -12.58 -15.98
N LYS A 282 -36.60 -12.40 -16.63
CA LYS A 282 -36.73 -12.44 -18.09
C LYS A 282 -35.80 -11.42 -18.77
N ARG A 283 -35.75 -10.18 -18.27
CA ARG A 283 -34.85 -9.13 -18.78
C ARG A 283 -33.38 -9.50 -18.64
N SER A 284 -32.98 -9.93 -17.44
CA SER A 284 -31.60 -10.32 -17.15
C SER A 284 -31.17 -11.51 -18.03
N TRP A 285 -32.02 -12.52 -18.15
CA TRP A 285 -31.78 -13.70 -18.97
C TRP A 285 -31.66 -13.34 -20.45
N ALA A 286 -32.53 -12.48 -20.97
CA ALA A 286 -32.48 -12.04 -22.35
C ALA A 286 -31.17 -11.29 -22.64
N ARG A 287 -30.76 -10.38 -21.75
CA ARG A 287 -29.51 -9.63 -21.89
C ARG A 287 -28.28 -10.56 -21.88
N LEU A 288 -28.22 -11.50 -20.94
CA LEU A 288 -27.15 -12.50 -20.86
C LEU A 288 -27.13 -13.41 -22.09
N SER A 289 -28.28 -13.88 -22.53
CA SER A 289 -28.37 -14.78 -23.67
C SER A 289 -28.05 -14.09 -24.99
N LEU A 290 -28.40 -12.82 -25.15
CA LEU A 290 -28.01 -12.02 -26.32
C LEU A 290 -26.51 -11.77 -26.36
N ARG A 291 -25.85 -11.62 -25.20
CA ARG A 291 -24.40 -11.51 -25.09
C ARG A 291 -23.72 -12.84 -25.48
N ASP A 292 -24.19 -13.95 -24.94
CA ASP A 292 -23.71 -15.30 -25.29
C ASP A 292 -23.91 -15.59 -26.79
N LEU A 293 -25.07 -15.22 -27.34
CA LEU A 293 -25.35 -15.33 -28.76
C LEU A 293 -24.39 -14.50 -29.61
N ALA A 294 -24.02 -13.30 -29.16
CA ALA A 294 -23.01 -12.47 -29.83
C ALA A 294 -21.65 -13.19 -29.89
N GLU A 295 -21.23 -13.79 -28.78
CA GLU A 295 -19.98 -14.53 -28.64
C GLU A 295 -19.98 -15.79 -29.51
N VAL A 296 -21.01 -16.63 -29.43
CA VAL A 296 -21.11 -17.89 -30.19
C VAL A 296 -21.23 -17.66 -31.70
N SER A 297 -22.01 -16.66 -32.12
CA SER A 297 -22.20 -16.35 -33.55
C SER A 297 -21.08 -15.50 -34.15
N GLY A 298 -20.25 -14.87 -33.32
CA GLY A 298 -19.28 -13.83 -33.74
C GLY A 298 -19.94 -12.56 -34.30
N GLN A 299 -21.26 -12.41 -34.19
CA GLN A 299 -21.98 -11.27 -34.74
C GLN A 299 -22.17 -10.19 -33.67
N GLY A 300 -21.30 -9.17 -33.66
CA GLY A 300 -21.40 -8.05 -32.72
C GLY A 300 -22.70 -7.23 -32.79
N SER A 301 -23.54 -7.44 -33.81
CA SER A 301 -24.84 -6.78 -33.93
C SER A 301 -25.76 -7.08 -32.74
N TRP A 302 -25.68 -8.29 -32.15
CA TRP A 302 -26.46 -8.72 -30.98
C TRP A 302 -26.21 -7.86 -29.73
N LEU A 303 -25.04 -7.22 -29.63
CA LEU A 303 -24.70 -6.34 -28.50
C LEU A 303 -25.54 -5.06 -28.47
N LYS A 304 -26.19 -4.67 -29.58
CA LYS A 304 -27.05 -3.48 -29.66
C LYS A 304 -28.26 -3.56 -28.74
N TRP A 305 -28.78 -4.77 -28.50
CA TRP A 305 -29.91 -5.01 -27.58
C TRP A 305 -29.46 -5.21 -26.13
N VAL A 306 -28.21 -5.63 -25.91
CA VAL A 306 -27.63 -5.77 -24.58
C VAL A 306 -27.46 -4.40 -23.90
N LEU A 307 -27.03 -3.41 -24.66
CA LEU A 307 -26.68 -2.06 -24.18
C LEU A 307 -27.86 -1.09 -24.12
N ASP A 308 -28.92 -1.30 -24.90
CA ASP A 308 -30.07 -0.40 -24.99
C ASP A 308 -31.31 -1.02 -24.33
N VAL A 309 -31.62 -0.56 -23.12
CA VAL A 309 -32.78 -1.02 -22.33
C VAL A 309 -34.09 -0.87 -23.12
N LYS A 310 -34.27 0.22 -23.87
CA LYS A 310 -35.52 0.45 -24.61
C LYS A 310 -35.65 -0.54 -25.75
N ARG A 311 -34.56 -0.85 -26.46
CA ARG A 311 -34.57 -1.88 -27.51
C ARG A 311 -34.81 -3.27 -26.95
N LEU A 312 -34.25 -3.58 -25.78
CA LEU A 312 -34.51 -4.84 -25.10
C LEU A 312 -35.97 -4.96 -24.69
N ASP A 313 -36.55 -3.91 -24.08
CA ASP A 313 -37.96 -3.90 -23.68
C ASP A 313 -38.90 -4.03 -24.88
N VAL A 314 -38.61 -3.34 -25.99
CA VAL A 314 -39.36 -3.50 -27.25
C VAL A 314 -39.31 -4.95 -27.74
N LEU A 315 -38.12 -5.56 -27.76
CA LEU A 315 -37.95 -6.96 -28.15
C LEU A 315 -38.76 -7.90 -27.25
N LEU A 316 -38.76 -7.68 -25.93
CA LEU A 316 -39.42 -8.55 -24.96
C LEU A 316 -40.94 -8.35 -24.88
N SER A 317 -41.43 -7.19 -25.33
CA SER A 317 -42.86 -6.83 -25.36
C SER A 317 -43.61 -7.38 -26.57
N ALA A 318 -42.93 -7.59 -27.70
CA ALA A 318 -43.49 -8.13 -28.94
C ALA A 318 -42.49 -9.10 -29.60
N PRO A 319 -42.14 -10.22 -28.93
CA PRO A 319 -41.09 -11.11 -29.39
C PRO A 319 -41.41 -11.78 -30.74
N GLU A 320 -42.68 -11.99 -31.06
CA GLU A 320 -43.14 -12.53 -32.35
C GLU A 320 -42.77 -11.61 -33.52
N LYS A 321 -42.86 -10.28 -33.32
CA LYS A 321 -42.49 -9.30 -34.34
C LYS A 321 -40.97 -9.26 -34.52
N ALA A 322 -40.23 -9.29 -33.42
CA ALA A 322 -38.77 -9.36 -33.46
C ALA A 322 -38.27 -10.66 -34.12
N ALA A 323 -38.91 -11.79 -33.86
CA ALA A 323 -38.59 -13.07 -34.48
C ALA A 323 -38.74 -13.02 -36.01
N ALA A 324 -39.80 -12.40 -36.51
CA ALA A 324 -40.04 -12.22 -37.95
C ALA A 324 -38.98 -11.30 -38.59
N GLU A 325 -38.60 -10.20 -37.93
CA GLU A 325 -37.58 -9.27 -38.42
C GLU A 325 -36.17 -9.87 -38.43
N MET A 326 -35.87 -10.79 -37.51
CA MET A 326 -34.53 -11.35 -37.28
C MET A 326 -34.35 -12.77 -37.85
N GLY A 327 -35.33 -13.30 -38.59
CA GLY A 327 -35.45 -14.72 -38.93
C GLY A 327 -34.20 -15.37 -39.55
N ALA A 328 -33.50 -14.69 -40.48
CA ALA A 328 -32.28 -15.22 -41.09
C ALA A 328 -31.12 -15.34 -40.08
N ALA A 329 -30.98 -14.35 -39.19
CA ALA A 329 -29.96 -14.34 -38.15
C ALA A 329 -30.25 -15.37 -37.04
N LEU A 330 -31.53 -15.56 -36.69
CA LEU A 330 -31.97 -16.57 -35.73
C LEU A 330 -31.81 -18.00 -36.25
N THR A 331 -32.00 -18.20 -37.55
CA THR A 331 -31.76 -19.51 -38.19
C THR A 331 -30.28 -19.86 -38.19
N ALA A 332 -29.42 -18.88 -38.47
CA ALA A 332 -27.97 -19.04 -38.44
C ALA A 332 -27.42 -19.30 -37.02
N ALA A 333 -28.14 -18.86 -35.98
CA ALA A 333 -27.79 -19.06 -34.57
C ALA A 333 -28.04 -20.49 -34.05
N GLY A 334 -28.67 -21.36 -34.84
CA GLY A 334 -28.86 -22.78 -34.52
C GLY A 334 -29.65 -23.04 -33.23
N GLU A 335 -29.16 -23.96 -32.40
CA GLU A 335 -29.79 -24.42 -31.15
C GLU A 335 -29.53 -23.50 -29.94
N HIS A 336 -29.06 -22.27 -30.15
CA HIS A 336 -28.83 -21.35 -29.04
C HIS A 336 -30.15 -21.09 -28.27
N PRO A 337 -30.20 -21.18 -26.92
CA PRO A 337 -31.45 -21.16 -26.15
C PRO A 337 -32.36 -19.96 -26.44
N PHE A 338 -31.77 -18.77 -26.60
CA PHE A 338 -32.52 -17.57 -26.93
C PHE A 338 -33.07 -17.57 -28.36
N ALA A 339 -32.32 -18.14 -29.32
CA ALA A 339 -32.77 -18.23 -30.70
C ALA A 339 -33.89 -19.26 -30.87
N VAL A 340 -33.83 -20.36 -30.12
CA VAL A 340 -34.92 -21.35 -30.03
C VAL A 340 -36.17 -20.72 -29.41
N TRP A 341 -36.02 -20.08 -28.25
CA TRP A 341 -37.12 -19.42 -27.56
C TRP A 341 -37.80 -18.36 -28.45
N LEU A 342 -37.01 -17.45 -29.04
CA LEU A 342 -37.54 -16.34 -29.84
C LEU A 342 -38.23 -16.83 -31.13
N ARG A 343 -37.68 -17.83 -31.83
CA ARG A 343 -38.35 -18.45 -33.01
C ARG A 343 -39.68 -19.08 -32.61
N GLY A 344 -39.73 -19.74 -31.45
CA GLY A 344 -40.92 -20.40 -30.94
C GLY A 344 -42.06 -19.45 -30.54
N GLN A 345 -41.81 -18.15 -30.36
CA GLN A 345 -42.85 -17.16 -29.99
C GLN A 345 -43.86 -16.90 -31.13
N GLY A 346 -43.50 -17.20 -32.38
CA GLY A 346 -44.39 -17.11 -33.54
C GLY A 346 -45.09 -18.42 -33.92
N GLU A 347 -44.77 -19.53 -33.26
CA GLU A 347 -45.27 -20.86 -33.57
C GLU A 347 -46.38 -21.28 -32.58
N THR A 348 -47.55 -21.66 -33.10
CA THR A 348 -48.60 -22.33 -32.32
C THR A 348 -48.44 -23.84 -32.47
N ASP A 349 -48.48 -24.57 -31.37
CA ASP A 349 -48.46 -26.03 -31.39
C ASP A 349 -49.69 -26.61 -32.13
N PHE A 350 -49.67 -27.91 -32.43
CA PHE A 350 -50.75 -28.64 -33.13
C PHE A 350 -52.16 -28.49 -32.50
N LEU A 351 -52.22 -28.02 -31.25
CA LEU A 351 -53.44 -27.73 -30.48
C LEU A 351 -53.83 -26.23 -30.45
N GLY A 352 -53.18 -25.38 -31.24
CA GLY A 352 -53.43 -23.94 -31.29
C GLY A 352 -53.00 -23.18 -30.03
N ARG A 353 -52.27 -23.83 -29.10
CA ARG A 353 -51.70 -23.19 -27.91
C ARG A 353 -50.39 -22.51 -28.30
N ARG A 354 -50.21 -21.26 -27.88
CA ARG A 354 -48.91 -20.60 -27.94
C ARG A 354 -47.94 -21.34 -27.03
N ARG A 355 -46.67 -21.41 -27.42
CA ARG A 355 -45.54 -21.84 -26.56
C ARG A 355 -45.26 -20.86 -25.39
N ASP A 356 -46.26 -20.11 -24.94
CA ASP A 356 -46.17 -19.13 -23.84
C ASP A 356 -45.83 -19.78 -22.47
N ASP A 357 -45.92 -21.11 -22.38
CA ASP A 357 -45.60 -21.88 -21.17
C ASP A 357 -44.09 -22.12 -20.97
N ASP A 358 -43.26 -21.96 -22.02
CA ASP A 358 -41.81 -22.18 -21.91
C ASP A 358 -41.10 -20.91 -21.42
N LYS A 359 -40.75 -20.91 -20.12
CA LYS A 359 -40.10 -19.80 -19.41
C LYS A 359 -38.63 -20.14 -19.10
N PRO A 360 -37.72 -20.09 -20.09
CA PRO A 360 -36.34 -20.53 -19.93
C PRO A 360 -35.58 -19.79 -18.83
N TRP A 361 -35.91 -18.51 -18.58
CA TRP A 361 -35.31 -17.71 -17.50
C TRP A 361 -35.61 -18.22 -16.08
N ARG A 362 -36.53 -19.17 -15.91
CA ARG A 362 -36.82 -19.83 -14.62
C ARG A 362 -35.96 -21.07 -14.37
N GLN A 363 -35.26 -21.56 -15.38
CA GLN A 363 -34.51 -22.83 -15.32
C GLN A 363 -33.04 -22.65 -15.70
N ASP A 364 -32.72 -21.61 -16.48
CA ASP A 364 -31.39 -21.35 -17.00
C ASP A 364 -30.42 -20.89 -15.91
N GLU A 365 -29.48 -21.78 -15.55
CA GLU A 365 -28.52 -21.57 -14.48
C GLU A 365 -27.58 -20.36 -14.70
N ARG A 366 -27.45 -19.87 -15.94
CA ARG A 366 -26.58 -18.73 -16.28
C ARG A 366 -26.90 -17.50 -15.42
N LEU A 367 -28.17 -17.27 -15.07
CA LEU A 367 -28.58 -16.18 -14.19
C LEU A 367 -27.90 -16.24 -12.82
N LEU A 368 -27.95 -17.40 -12.16
CA LEU A 368 -27.35 -17.57 -10.84
C LEU A 368 -25.82 -17.65 -10.91
N GLN A 369 -25.26 -18.25 -11.95
CA GLN A 369 -23.81 -18.25 -12.17
C GLN A 369 -23.26 -16.83 -12.30
N VAL A 370 -23.94 -15.96 -13.06
CA VAL A 370 -23.55 -14.54 -13.20
C VAL A 370 -23.73 -13.77 -11.90
N PHE A 371 -24.82 -14.02 -11.16
CA PHE A 371 -25.02 -13.43 -9.84
C PHE A 371 -23.89 -13.76 -8.87
N HIS A 372 -23.53 -15.03 -8.75
CA HIS A 372 -22.42 -15.42 -7.88
C HIS A 372 -21.08 -14.89 -8.37
N LEU A 373 -20.85 -14.83 -9.69
CA LEU A 373 -19.65 -14.21 -10.25
C LEU A 373 -19.57 -12.71 -9.91
N PHE A 374 -20.69 -12.00 -9.95
CA PHE A 374 -20.76 -10.59 -9.56
C PHE A 374 -20.42 -10.40 -8.07
N GLU A 375 -21.06 -11.16 -7.18
CA GLU A 375 -20.77 -11.10 -5.73
C GLU A 375 -19.30 -11.39 -5.43
N LEU A 376 -18.74 -12.36 -6.14
CA LEU A 376 -17.34 -12.73 -6.02
C LEU A 376 -16.39 -11.64 -6.53
N ASP A 377 -16.61 -11.13 -7.74
CA ASP A 377 -15.78 -10.05 -8.29
C ASP A 377 -15.90 -8.78 -7.44
N ALA A 378 -17.06 -8.50 -6.83
CA ALA A 378 -17.24 -7.39 -5.90
C ALA A 378 -16.38 -7.57 -4.63
N ARG A 379 -16.36 -8.77 -4.06
CA ARG A 379 -15.49 -9.11 -2.91
C ARG A 379 -14.00 -9.03 -3.26
N ILE A 380 -13.61 -9.55 -4.42
CA ILE A 380 -12.24 -9.46 -4.93
C ILE A 380 -11.83 -7.99 -5.10
N GLU A 381 -12.67 -7.17 -5.72
CA GLU A 381 -12.38 -5.75 -5.94
C GLU A 381 -12.24 -4.99 -4.61
N GLN A 382 -13.03 -5.35 -3.59
CA GLN A 382 -12.88 -4.82 -2.24
C GLN A 382 -11.52 -5.16 -1.63
N GLU A 383 -11.14 -6.44 -1.63
CA GLU A 383 -9.84 -6.87 -1.08
C GLU A 383 -8.66 -6.31 -1.86
N ARG A 384 -8.74 -6.28 -3.19
CA ARG A 384 -7.75 -5.65 -4.06
C ARG A 384 -7.58 -4.16 -3.75
N ARG A 385 -8.67 -3.42 -3.51
CA ARG A 385 -8.59 -2.00 -3.11
C ARG A 385 -7.98 -1.82 -1.73
N ASN A 386 -8.33 -2.67 -0.76
CA ASN A 386 -7.71 -2.67 0.57
C ASN A 386 -6.21 -2.92 0.48
N ALA A 387 -5.78 -3.84 -0.38
CA ALA A 387 -4.37 -4.07 -0.68
C ALA A 387 -3.72 -2.88 -1.39
N GLY A 388 -4.41 -2.29 -2.37
CA GLY A 388 -3.95 -1.10 -3.10
C GLY A 388 -3.71 0.12 -2.21
N GLN A 389 -4.44 0.27 -1.10
CA GLN A 389 -4.21 1.32 -0.10
C GLN A 389 -2.84 1.21 0.58
N ARG A 390 -2.12 0.09 0.45
CA ARG A 390 -0.77 -0.09 1.00
C ARG A 390 0.32 0.57 0.15
N TRP A 391 -0.01 1.12 -1.01
CA TRP A 391 0.93 1.84 -1.86
C TRP A 391 0.83 3.35 -1.61
N LEU A 392 1.96 4.00 -1.35
CA LEU A 392 2.03 5.45 -1.14
C LEU A 392 2.76 6.10 -2.32
N ASN A 393 2.06 6.94 -3.09
CA ASN A 393 2.68 7.70 -4.17
C ASN A 393 3.57 8.79 -3.56
N ARG A 394 4.87 8.77 -3.92
CA ARG A 394 5.89 9.70 -3.43
C ARG A 394 6.41 10.63 -4.53
N GLU A 395 5.86 10.55 -5.74
CA GLU A 395 6.29 11.35 -6.89
C GLU A 395 6.27 12.84 -6.59
N ALA A 396 5.12 13.39 -6.18
CA ALA A 396 4.98 14.82 -5.90
C ALA A 396 5.93 15.30 -4.78
N VAL A 397 6.18 14.45 -3.79
CA VAL A 397 7.02 14.80 -2.64
C VAL A 397 8.49 14.77 -2.99
N LEU A 398 8.92 13.82 -3.82
CA LEU A 398 10.31 13.68 -4.24
C LEU A 398 10.68 14.69 -5.33
N VAL A 399 9.80 14.90 -6.30
CA VAL A 399 10.04 15.77 -7.46
C VAL A 399 9.85 17.25 -7.10
N GLY A 400 8.92 17.57 -6.19
CA GLY A 400 8.57 18.94 -5.85
C GLY A 400 8.09 19.72 -7.08
N VAL A 401 8.87 20.71 -7.51
CA VAL A 401 8.54 21.60 -8.64
C VAL A 401 9.15 21.11 -9.98
N GLY A 402 10.00 20.09 -9.96
CA GLY A 402 10.68 19.56 -11.15
C GLY A 402 9.70 19.06 -12.22
N ARG A 403 10.08 19.18 -13.51
CA ARG A 403 9.26 18.72 -14.64
C ARG A 403 10.06 17.91 -15.66
N GLY A 404 9.39 17.02 -16.38
CA GLY A 404 9.96 16.26 -17.51
C GLY A 404 11.24 15.49 -17.16
N SER A 405 12.33 15.77 -17.85
CA SER A 405 13.62 15.07 -17.66
C SER A 405 14.23 15.31 -16.29
N GLU A 406 14.01 16.48 -15.68
CA GLU A 406 14.50 16.80 -14.34
C GLU A 406 13.80 15.93 -13.29
N SER A 407 12.48 15.81 -13.37
CA SER A 407 11.71 14.89 -12.52
C SER A 407 12.16 13.44 -12.69
N GLY A 408 12.45 13.00 -13.92
CA GLY A 408 13.00 11.67 -14.18
C GLY A 408 14.33 11.44 -13.46
N ARG A 409 15.27 12.38 -13.57
CA ARG A 409 16.57 12.31 -12.89
C ARG A 409 16.43 12.22 -11.36
N ILE A 410 15.58 13.04 -10.77
CA ILE A 410 15.32 13.05 -9.32
C ILE A 410 14.74 11.69 -8.87
N LEU A 411 13.80 11.12 -9.63
CA LEU A 411 13.21 9.82 -9.31
C LEU A 411 14.19 8.67 -9.46
N VAL A 412 15.07 8.70 -10.47
CA VAL A 412 16.15 7.71 -10.63
C VAL A 412 17.14 7.78 -9.46
N GLU A 413 17.48 8.98 -9.00
CA GLU A 413 18.34 9.18 -7.82
C GLU A 413 17.65 8.70 -6.52
N ALA A 414 16.35 8.99 -6.36
CA ALA A 414 15.57 8.50 -5.23
C ALA A 414 15.49 6.96 -5.23
N HIS A 415 15.34 6.34 -6.41
CA HIS A 415 15.39 4.90 -6.60
C HIS A 415 16.78 4.33 -6.26
N SER A 416 17.87 4.94 -6.72
CA SER A 416 19.24 4.50 -6.42
C SER A 416 19.58 4.58 -4.94
N LYS A 417 18.98 5.53 -4.23
CA LYS A 417 19.08 5.70 -2.77
C LYS A 417 18.10 4.79 -1.99
N GLY A 418 17.36 3.92 -2.67
CA GLY A 418 16.41 3.00 -2.03
C GLY A 418 15.26 3.71 -1.31
N LYS A 419 14.73 4.79 -1.90
CA LYS A 419 13.59 5.55 -1.31
C LYS A 419 12.23 5.18 -1.89
N VAL A 420 12.20 4.62 -3.11
CA VAL A 420 10.95 4.27 -3.83
C VAL A 420 11.13 3.03 -4.69
N VAL A 421 10.03 2.30 -4.87
CA VAL A 421 9.82 1.43 -6.04
C VAL A 421 9.57 2.32 -7.25
N LEU A 422 10.32 2.11 -8.33
CA LEU A 422 10.22 2.95 -9.53
C LEU A 422 9.64 2.16 -10.71
N LEU A 423 8.44 2.54 -11.15
CA LEU A 423 7.89 2.04 -12.41
C LEU A 423 8.56 2.78 -13.57
N GLN A 424 9.31 2.06 -14.41
CA GLN A 424 10.11 2.64 -15.50
C GLN A 424 10.26 1.68 -16.69
N LYS A 425 10.65 2.22 -17.84
CA LYS A 425 10.73 1.49 -19.12
C LYS A 425 11.80 0.40 -19.16
N ASP A 426 12.97 0.64 -18.57
CA ASP A 426 14.08 -0.31 -18.61
C ASP A 426 13.77 -1.57 -17.78
N ALA A 427 13.57 -2.72 -18.44
CA ALA A 427 13.27 -4.01 -17.82
C ALA A 427 14.47 -4.68 -17.11
N GLN A 428 15.69 -4.17 -17.31
CA GLN A 428 16.89 -4.67 -16.65
C GLN A 428 17.18 -3.95 -15.33
N ALA A 429 16.75 -2.70 -15.20
CA ALA A 429 16.81 -2.00 -13.92
C ALA A 429 16.00 -2.76 -12.85
N PRO A 430 16.52 -2.88 -11.61
CA PRO A 430 15.80 -3.53 -10.52
C PRO A 430 14.51 -2.77 -10.18
N LEU A 431 13.56 -3.45 -9.53
CA LEU A 431 12.30 -2.83 -9.10
C LEU A 431 12.51 -1.77 -8.01
N PHE A 432 13.44 -2.08 -7.10
CA PHE A 432 13.90 -1.22 -6.02
C PHE A 432 15.37 -1.56 -5.73
N ILE A 433 16.07 -0.65 -5.07
CA ILE A 433 17.37 -0.93 -4.46
C ILE A 433 17.15 -0.91 -2.95
N ALA A 434 17.61 -1.96 -2.26
CA ALA A 434 17.48 -2.04 -0.82
C ALA A 434 18.37 -0.99 -0.15
N GLY A 435 17.83 0.20 0.11
CA GLY A 435 18.34 1.06 1.17
C GLY A 435 17.90 0.42 2.48
N GLY A 436 18.84 0.14 3.41
CA GLY A 436 18.61 -0.66 4.62
C GLY A 436 17.23 -0.46 5.25
N ALA A 437 16.61 -1.57 5.71
CA ALA A 437 15.23 -1.62 6.17
C ALA A 437 14.88 -0.40 7.04
N ALA A 438 13.92 0.41 6.59
CA ALA A 438 13.48 1.60 7.32
C ALA A 438 12.67 1.18 8.56
N ALA A 439 13.38 0.72 9.58
CA ALA A 439 12.81 0.40 10.87
C ALA A 439 12.11 1.65 11.44
N GLN A 440 10.86 1.49 11.86
CA GLN A 440 10.14 2.55 12.53
C GLN A 440 10.53 2.58 14.02
N GLY A 441 10.71 3.79 14.52
CA GLY A 441 10.92 4.06 15.93
C GLY A 441 9.74 4.76 16.57
N VAL A 442 9.84 4.89 17.87
CA VAL A 442 9.01 5.78 18.67
C VAL A 442 9.90 6.58 19.60
N LEU A 443 9.72 7.90 19.59
CA LEU A 443 10.40 8.83 20.48
C LEU A 443 9.36 9.37 21.46
N TYR A 444 9.54 9.06 22.74
CA TYR A 444 8.77 9.66 23.82
C TYR A 444 9.59 10.77 24.47
N ILE A 445 8.99 11.95 24.61
CA ILE A 445 9.60 13.15 25.17
C ILE A 445 8.79 13.54 26.41
N ASP A 446 9.44 13.63 27.56
CA ASP A 446 8.89 14.21 28.79
C ASP A 446 9.60 15.53 29.07
N TRP A 447 8.85 16.62 29.12
CA TRP A 447 9.34 17.98 29.38
C TRP A 447 8.74 18.59 30.65
N THR A 448 8.13 17.78 31.52
CA THR A 448 7.41 18.26 32.70
C THR A 448 8.31 19.12 33.60
N GLU A 449 9.52 18.65 33.87
CA GLU A 449 10.50 19.37 34.69
C GLU A 449 11.05 20.63 34.01
N TYR A 450 11.24 20.56 32.69
CA TYR A 450 11.62 21.72 31.89
C TYR A 450 10.59 22.83 32.08
N LEU A 451 9.30 22.52 31.84
CA LEU A 451 8.22 23.49 32.00
C LEU A 451 8.08 23.99 33.44
N ARG A 452 8.31 23.14 34.45
CA ARG A 452 8.34 23.54 35.86
C ARG A 452 9.42 24.59 36.15
N VAL A 453 10.61 24.44 35.56
CA VAL A 453 11.71 25.42 35.70
C VAL A 453 11.38 26.71 34.94
N ILE A 454 10.80 26.61 33.74
CA ILE A 454 10.37 27.78 32.97
C ILE A 454 9.26 28.57 33.68
N GLU A 455 8.27 27.89 34.27
CA GLU A 455 7.18 28.53 35.01
C GLU A 455 7.71 29.40 36.15
N ARG A 456 8.70 28.91 36.90
CA ARG A 456 9.33 29.69 37.99
C ARG A 456 10.03 30.95 37.52
N ARG A 457 10.58 30.94 36.29
CA ARG A 457 11.33 32.06 35.70
C ARG A 457 10.42 33.07 35.01
N THR A 458 9.38 32.59 34.36
CA THR A 458 8.45 33.43 33.58
C THR A 458 7.26 33.93 34.40
N GLY A 459 6.89 33.23 35.48
CA GLY A 459 5.76 33.58 36.33
C GLY A 459 4.48 33.78 35.52
N ALA A 460 3.91 34.99 35.58
CA ALA A 460 2.71 35.34 34.82
C ALA A 460 2.88 35.26 33.29
N GLY A 461 4.11 35.28 32.78
CA GLY A 461 4.42 35.13 31.36
C GLY A 461 4.29 33.70 30.81
N MET A 462 4.07 32.70 31.67
CA MET A 462 4.07 31.28 31.29
C MET A 462 3.05 30.94 30.20
N VAL A 463 1.82 31.46 30.28
CA VAL A 463 0.77 31.20 29.28
C VAL A 463 1.20 31.70 27.90
N ARG A 464 1.74 32.92 27.83
CA ARG A 464 2.24 33.51 26.59
C ARG A 464 3.41 32.71 26.01
N PHE A 465 4.32 32.25 26.85
CA PHE A 465 5.43 31.38 26.44
C PHE A 465 4.91 30.05 25.88
N LEU A 466 3.95 29.40 26.55
CA LEU A 466 3.37 28.14 26.09
C LEU A 466 2.71 28.27 24.71
N GLU A 467 1.89 29.30 24.50
CA GLU A 467 1.12 29.49 23.27
C GLU A 467 2.00 29.93 22.09
N HIS A 468 2.84 30.96 22.29
CA HIS A 468 3.53 31.63 21.19
C HIS A 468 4.96 31.14 20.95
N THR A 469 5.60 30.53 21.95
CA THR A 469 6.98 30.05 21.83
C THR A 469 7.03 28.53 21.83
N PHE A 470 6.59 27.91 22.93
CA PHE A 470 6.77 26.48 23.16
C PHE A 470 5.95 25.61 22.19
N GLN A 471 4.61 25.72 22.23
CA GLN A 471 3.75 24.90 21.38
C GLN A 471 3.96 25.22 19.90
N ALA A 472 3.98 26.50 19.53
CA ALA A 472 4.21 26.93 18.16
C ALA A 472 5.56 26.42 17.62
N GLY A 473 6.64 26.56 18.39
CA GLY A 473 7.98 26.14 18.00
C GLY A 473 8.13 24.62 17.88
N ILE A 474 7.62 23.84 18.84
CA ILE A 474 7.66 22.36 18.75
C ILE A 474 6.84 21.86 17.55
N VAL A 475 5.63 22.41 17.34
CA VAL A 475 4.80 22.03 16.19
C VAL A 475 5.46 22.40 14.87
N GLN A 476 6.07 23.59 14.77
CA GLN A 476 6.80 24.02 13.57
C GLN A 476 8.01 23.11 13.30
N LEU A 477 8.78 22.77 14.33
CA LEU A 477 9.92 21.87 14.21
C LEU A 477 9.50 20.50 13.67
N VAL A 478 8.50 19.87 14.29
CA VAL A 478 8.01 18.54 13.87
C VAL A 478 7.41 18.58 12.47
N LYS A 479 6.67 19.64 12.11
CA LYS A 479 6.13 19.81 10.74
C LYS A 479 7.22 19.97 9.69
N SER A 480 8.37 20.54 10.04
CA SER A 480 9.50 20.68 9.11
C SER A 480 10.23 19.36 8.87
N MET A 481 10.05 18.37 9.75
CA MET A 481 10.70 17.06 9.67
C MET A 481 9.82 16.06 8.92
N GLU A 482 10.06 15.96 7.62
CA GLU A 482 9.34 15.03 6.78
C GLU A 482 9.47 13.58 7.28
N GLY A 483 8.36 12.84 7.44
CA GLY A 483 8.40 11.43 7.86
C GLY A 483 8.57 11.23 9.38
N VAL A 484 8.42 12.30 10.15
CA VAL A 484 8.17 12.28 11.60
C VAL A 484 6.73 12.72 11.84
N PHE A 485 6.00 11.98 12.66
CA PHE A 485 4.58 12.18 12.93
C PHE A 485 4.36 12.31 14.43
N SER A 486 3.49 13.23 14.83
CA SER A 486 3.07 13.37 16.23
C SER A 486 1.83 12.51 16.49
N ASP A 487 1.96 11.54 17.39
CA ASP A 487 0.84 10.71 17.83
C ASP A 487 0.16 11.29 19.09
N SER A 488 0.90 12.04 19.93
CA SER A 488 0.32 12.82 21.03
C SER A 488 1.16 14.04 21.38
N PHE A 489 0.49 15.11 21.82
CA PHE A 489 1.11 16.31 22.41
C PHE A 489 0.29 16.68 23.64
N SER A 490 0.93 16.78 24.81
CA SER A 490 0.25 17.05 26.08
C SER A 490 1.11 17.92 27.01
N ALA A 491 0.52 18.30 28.15
CA ALA A 491 1.22 19.06 29.19
C ALA A 491 2.48 18.34 29.72
N SER A 492 2.47 17.00 29.76
CA SER A 492 3.60 16.22 30.28
C SER A 492 4.64 15.86 29.22
N GLY A 493 4.29 15.89 27.94
CA GLY A 493 5.19 15.40 26.91
C GLY A 493 4.62 15.25 25.51
N MET A 494 5.42 14.64 24.64
CA MET A 494 5.09 14.35 23.25
C MET A 494 5.46 12.92 22.88
N LEU A 495 4.65 12.33 22.01
CA LEU A 495 4.94 11.07 21.36
C LEU A 495 5.15 11.32 19.86
N LEU A 496 6.32 10.94 19.38
CA LEU A 496 6.70 11.01 17.97
C LEU A 496 6.94 9.61 17.39
N ARG A 497 6.60 9.43 16.13
CA ARG A 497 6.79 8.20 15.36
C ARG A 497 7.39 8.53 14.00
N GLY A 498 8.22 7.65 13.45
CA GLY A 498 8.88 7.89 12.18
C GLY A 498 10.03 6.91 11.93
N GLY A 499 10.81 7.17 10.89
CA GLY A 499 12.04 6.42 10.65
C GLY A 499 13.08 6.68 11.75
N MET A 500 13.80 5.63 12.16
CA MET A 500 14.79 5.70 13.24
C MET A 500 15.79 6.86 13.11
N PRO A 501 16.47 7.09 11.96
CA PRO A 501 17.38 8.24 11.80
C PRO A 501 16.70 9.59 12.01
N LYS A 502 15.50 9.75 11.44
CA LYS A 502 14.75 11.00 11.53
C LYS A 502 14.27 11.29 12.95
N LEU A 503 13.91 10.26 13.71
CA LEU A 503 13.54 10.42 15.12
C LEU A 503 14.74 10.76 16.01
N LEU A 504 15.92 10.21 15.73
CA LEU A 504 17.15 10.62 16.42
C LEU A 504 17.40 12.11 16.23
N LEU A 505 17.36 12.59 14.98
CA LEU A 505 17.54 14.01 14.66
C LEU A 505 16.44 14.88 15.27
N ALA A 506 15.19 14.41 15.27
CA ALA A 506 14.08 15.11 15.91
C ALA A 506 14.32 15.31 17.41
N GLY A 507 14.78 14.27 18.12
CA GLY A 507 15.10 14.38 19.54
C GLY A 507 16.24 15.35 19.83
N VAL A 508 17.31 15.31 19.02
CA VAL A 508 18.43 16.26 19.13
C VAL A 508 17.96 17.70 18.91
N ALA A 509 17.21 17.95 17.84
CA ALA A 509 16.71 19.28 17.53
C ALA A 509 15.73 19.82 18.58
N VAL A 510 14.89 18.96 19.18
CA VAL A 510 14.06 19.34 20.33
C VAL A 510 14.94 19.73 21.51
N GLN A 511 15.97 18.95 21.83
CA GLN A 511 16.89 19.27 22.93
C GLN A 511 17.58 20.62 22.75
N GLN A 512 18.11 20.88 21.54
CA GLN A 512 18.76 22.15 21.19
C GLN A 512 17.78 23.33 21.27
N LEU A 513 16.57 23.16 20.74
CA LEU A 513 15.54 24.20 20.77
C LEU A 513 15.13 24.57 22.20
N LEU A 514 14.94 23.57 23.06
CA LEU A 514 14.63 23.76 24.47
C LEU A 514 15.77 24.43 25.24
N ALA A 515 17.03 24.05 24.98
CA ALA A 515 18.21 24.66 25.57
C ALA A 515 18.30 26.15 25.18
N LYS A 516 18.17 26.45 23.89
CA LYS A 516 18.18 27.83 23.37
C LYS A 516 17.13 28.71 24.04
N TRP A 517 15.88 28.24 24.13
CA TRP A 517 14.82 29.01 24.80
C TRP A 517 15.10 29.23 26.28
N PHE A 518 15.74 28.26 26.96
CA PHE A 518 16.12 28.45 28.35
C PHE A 518 17.22 29.50 28.49
N GLU A 519 18.27 29.46 27.66
CA GLU A 519 19.36 30.45 27.69
C GLU A 519 18.85 31.87 27.44
N GLU A 520 17.95 32.04 26.45
CA GLU A 520 17.30 33.33 26.16
C GLU A 520 16.51 33.86 27.37
N LEU A 521 15.85 32.97 28.13
CA LEU A 521 15.10 33.33 29.33
C LEU A 521 15.99 33.54 30.56
N ASP A 522 17.06 32.76 30.72
CA ASP A 522 18.02 32.88 31.81
C ASP A 522 18.77 34.21 31.73
N ALA A 523 19.17 34.61 30.51
CA ALA A 523 19.79 35.91 30.27
C ALA A 523 18.88 37.11 30.61
N ALA A 524 17.55 36.92 30.56
CA ALA A 524 16.55 37.95 30.84
C ALA A 524 15.99 37.91 32.27
N SER A 525 16.35 36.91 33.08
CA SER A 525 15.73 36.60 34.37
C SER A 525 16.57 37.07 35.56
N GLU A 526 15.96 37.75 36.52
CA GLU A 526 16.59 38.14 37.80
C GLU A 526 16.57 37.01 38.86
N VAL A 527 15.95 35.86 38.55
CA VAL A 527 15.85 34.72 39.47
C VAL A 527 17.22 34.07 39.64
N ALA A 528 17.79 34.15 40.86
CA ALA A 528 19.11 33.62 41.21
C ALA A 528 19.18 32.07 41.35
N ASP A 529 18.08 31.36 41.08
CA ASP A 529 17.95 29.94 41.32
C ASP A 529 18.63 29.11 40.21
N LYS A 530 19.48 28.15 40.59
CA LYS A 530 20.33 27.36 39.67
C LYS A 530 19.70 26.04 39.23
N ASP A 531 18.37 25.93 39.30
CA ASP A 531 17.67 24.72 38.85
C ASP A 531 17.91 24.53 37.33
N GLU A 532 18.61 23.44 36.98
CA GLU A 532 18.87 23.05 35.59
C GLU A 532 17.57 22.57 34.93
N PRO A 533 17.17 23.11 33.78
CA PRO A 533 16.01 22.63 33.04
C PRO A 533 16.31 21.26 32.43
N VAL A 534 15.39 20.31 32.56
CA VAL A 534 15.63 18.94 32.12
C VAL A 534 14.52 18.45 31.21
N VAL A 535 14.90 17.94 30.05
CA VAL A 535 14.06 17.14 29.16
C VAL A 535 14.54 15.67 29.20
N SER A 536 13.62 14.71 29.24
CA SER A 536 13.94 13.28 29.27
C SER A 536 13.28 12.65 28.08
N MET A 537 14.08 11.98 27.28
CA MET A 537 13.66 11.43 26.01
C MET A 537 14.09 9.98 25.94
N CYS A 538 13.25 9.16 25.30
CA CYS A 538 13.64 7.82 24.91
C CYS A 538 13.16 7.48 23.51
N LEU A 539 14.10 7.06 22.67
CA LEU A 539 13.86 6.46 21.37
C LEU A 539 13.97 4.94 21.48
N ALA A 540 12.88 4.25 21.13
CA ALA A 540 12.81 2.79 21.10
C ALA A 540 12.41 2.30 19.71
N LEU A 541 12.83 1.08 19.37
CA LEU A 541 12.33 0.39 18.19
C LEU A 541 10.84 0.12 18.37
N LEU A 542 10.02 0.50 17.41
CA LEU A 542 8.57 0.45 17.55
C LEU A 542 8.05 -0.99 17.65
N GLY A 543 8.59 -1.88 16.81
CA GLY A 543 8.15 -3.27 16.68
C GLY A 543 6.74 -3.39 16.07
N ASP A 544 6.05 -4.50 16.36
CA ASP A 544 4.72 -4.76 15.82
C ASP A 544 3.64 -3.84 16.40
N TRP A 545 2.87 -3.19 15.53
CA TRP A 545 1.64 -2.46 15.89
C TRP A 545 0.41 -3.35 15.88
N SER A 546 -0.34 -3.28 16.99
CA SER A 546 -1.75 -3.69 17.04
C SER A 546 -2.62 -2.45 16.93
N ILE A 547 -3.43 -2.38 15.87
CA ILE A 547 -4.29 -1.24 15.58
C ILE A 547 -5.74 -1.69 15.66
N ALA A 548 -6.53 -1.03 16.50
CA ALA A 548 -7.98 -1.11 16.48
C ALA A 548 -8.55 0.20 15.91
N ARG A 549 -9.38 0.09 14.88
CA ARG A 549 -10.15 1.21 14.33
C ARG A 549 -11.58 1.07 14.84
N GLN A 550 -12.08 2.07 15.54
CA GLN A 550 -13.48 2.11 15.97
C GLN A 550 -14.28 2.86 14.89
N SER A 551 -15.31 2.21 14.36
CA SER A 551 -16.14 2.74 13.28
C SER A 551 -17.48 3.34 13.76
N GLU A 552 -17.64 3.57 15.07
CA GLU A 552 -18.89 4.10 15.62
C GLU A 552 -19.08 5.59 15.31
N ALA A 553 -20.31 5.96 14.98
CA ALA A 553 -20.71 7.33 14.69
C ALA A 553 -20.65 8.19 15.97
N GLY A 554 -19.67 9.08 16.04
CA GLY A 554 -19.55 10.10 17.09
C GLY A 554 -18.22 10.10 17.84
N PHE A 555 -17.54 8.94 17.92
CA PHE A 555 -16.20 8.80 18.50
C PHE A 555 -15.31 8.01 17.52
N GLY A 556 -14.96 8.65 16.41
CA GLY A 556 -13.94 8.13 15.51
C GLY A 556 -12.58 8.14 16.20
N GLY A 557 -12.17 7.00 16.75
CA GLY A 557 -10.91 6.82 17.46
C GLY A 557 -10.11 5.66 16.89
N ARG A 558 -8.79 5.83 16.79
CA ARG A 558 -7.85 4.73 16.51
C ARG A 558 -7.04 4.48 17.77
N LEU A 559 -7.08 3.26 18.27
CA LEU A 559 -6.17 2.82 19.32
C LEU A 559 -5.02 2.05 18.69
N ALA A 560 -3.80 2.40 19.07
CA ALA A 560 -2.62 1.70 18.64
C ALA A 560 -1.72 1.36 19.82
N PHE A 561 -1.14 0.15 19.77
CA PHE A 561 -0.21 -0.32 20.77
C PHE A 561 1.00 -0.98 20.12
N SER A 562 2.17 -0.73 20.71
CA SER A 562 3.39 -1.49 20.45
C SER A 562 4.19 -1.69 21.73
N ARG A 563 5.02 -2.72 21.77
CA ARG A 563 5.95 -2.94 22.89
C ARG A 563 6.99 -1.84 23.01
N GLY A 564 7.46 -1.31 21.88
CA GLY A 564 8.38 -0.17 21.83
C GLY A 564 7.84 1.06 22.55
N LEU A 565 6.53 1.33 22.45
CA LEU A 565 5.90 2.45 23.17
C LEU A 565 6.01 2.29 24.69
N ALA A 566 5.80 1.08 25.20
CA ALA A 566 5.93 0.80 26.64
C ALA A 566 7.39 0.95 27.11
N GLN A 567 8.35 0.50 26.30
CA GLN A 567 9.78 0.66 26.58
C GLN A 567 10.20 2.14 26.60
N ALA A 568 9.81 2.91 25.57
CA ALA A 568 10.12 4.34 25.47
C ALA A 568 9.56 5.12 26.66
N LYS A 569 8.29 4.87 27.03
CA LYS A 569 7.69 5.48 28.22
C LYS A 569 8.44 5.08 29.49
N SER A 570 8.71 3.79 29.70
CA SER A 570 9.42 3.30 30.89
C SER A 570 10.80 3.93 31.07
N ALA A 571 11.50 4.23 29.98
CA ALA A 571 12.84 4.79 30.01
C ALA A 571 12.88 6.32 30.13
N ALA A 572 11.82 7.01 29.72
CA ALA A 572 11.70 8.46 29.84
C ALA A 572 11.07 8.90 31.18
N ILE A 573 10.38 7.99 31.89
CA ILE A 573 9.81 8.28 33.20
C ILE A 573 10.93 8.59 34.20
N ARG A 574 10.69 9.65 34.99
CA ARG A 574 11.67 10.17 35.94
C ARG A 574 11.31 9.87 37.38
N ASN A 575 12.32 9.89 38.23
CA ASN A 575 12.17 9.86 39.68
C ASN A 575 13.18 10.82 40.32
N ASP A 576 12.67 11.93 40.85
CA ASP A 576 13.50 13.01 41.39
C ASP A 576 14.12 12.66 42.76
N GLY A 577 13.45 11.80 43.53
CA GLY A 577 14.01 11.22 44.76
C GLY A 577 15.22 10.32 44.47
N LEU A 578 15.09 9.48 43.44
CA LEU A 578 16.19 8.65 42.95
C LEU A 578 17.37 9.52 42.46
N ARG A 579 17.09 10.60 41.72
CA ARG A 579 18.15 11.54 41.29
C ARG A 579 18.94 12.09 42.48
N ARG A 580 18.26 12.59 43.52
CA ARG A 580 18.91 13.15 44.71
C ARG A 580 19.74 12.11 45.45
N LEU A 581 19.22 10.88 45.55
CA LEU A 581 19.96 9.75 46.12
C LEU A 581 21.26 9.47 45.34
N LEU A 582 21.15 9.37 44.02
CA LEU A 582 22.29 9.12 43.13
C LEU A 582 23.32 10.26 43.22
N GLN A 583 22.90 11.52 43.21
CA GLN A 583 23.78 12.68 43.41
C GLN A 583 24.50 12.64 44.77
N SER A 584 23.83 12.19 45.84
CA SER A 584 24.47 12.05 47.16
C SER A 584 25.59 11.00 47.15
N PHE A 585 25.42 9.92 46.39
CA PHE A 585 26.47 8.90 46.22
C PHE A 585 27.66 9.44 45.43
N ASP A 586 27.41 10.24 44.39
CA ASP A 586 28.48 10.87 43.61
C ASP A 586 29.30 11.85 44.45
N ALA A 587 28.62 12.68 45.24
CA ALA A 587 29.26 13.62 46.16
C ALA A 587 30.12 12.88 47.20
N ARG A 588 29.63 11.77 47.74
CA ARG A 588 30.37 10.93 48.70
C ARG A 588 31.61 10.30 48.06
N ASP A 589 31.49 9.81 46.84
CA ASP A 589 32.56 9.10 46.14
C ASP A 589 33.54 10.08 45.42
N GLY A 590 33.28 11.39 45.47
CA GLY A 590 34.08 12.43 44.79
C GLY A 590 34.03 12.33 43.26
N LYS A 591 32.95 11.75 42.71
CA LYS A 591 32.77 11.52 41.28
C LYS A 591 31.71 12.45 40.72
N ARG A 592 31.73 12.65 39.40
CA ARG A 592 30.67 13.35 38.65
C ARG A 592 30.05 12.41 37.62
N PRO A 593 28.78 12.60 37.25
CA PRO A 593 28.19 11.86 36.15
C PRO A 593 28.86 12.27 34.83
N LEU A 594 29.05 11.29 33.94
CA LEU A 594 29.66 11.51 32.63
C LEU A 594 28.69 12.24 31.68
N GLY A 595 27.42 11.80 31.66
CA GLY A 595 26.32 12.44 30.94
C GLY A 595 25.13 12.77 31.85
N LYS A 596 23.97 13.01 31.26
CA LYS A 596 22.69 13.27 31.95
C LYS A 596 21.92 11.97 32.24
N VAL A 597 22.30 10.84 31.66
CA VAL A 597 21.66 9.54 31.91
C VAL A 597 22.51 8.72 32.87
N ARG A 598 21.87 8.14 33.89
CA ARG A 598 22.55 7.31 34.88
C ARG A 598 21.87 5.97 35.04
N LEU A 599 22.69 4.92 35.05
CA LEU A 599 22.29 3.57 35.41
C LEU A 599 23.10 3.10 36.61
N ASP A 600 22.42 2.69 37.67
CA ASP A 600 23.05 2.17 38.88
C ASP A 600 22.37 0.86 39.29
N ALA A 601 23.00 0.11 40.19
CA ALA A 601 22.47 -1.18 40.62
C ALA A 601 22.27 -1.17 42.15
N MET A 602 21.02 -1.20 42.60
CA MET A 602 20.73 -1.30 44.03
C MET A 602 20.74 -2.77 44.44
N LYS A 603 21.51 -3.10 45.47
CA LYS A 603 21.50 -4.43 46.09
C LYS A 603 20.27 -4.55 46.99
N MET A 604 19.49 -5.59 46.75
CA MET A 604 18.33 -5.97 47.53
C MET A 604 18.74 -6.83 48.73
N ALA A 605 17.84 -6.97 49.70
CA ALA A 605 18.06 -7.79 50.89
C ALA A 605 18.30 -9.29 50.57
N ASP A 606 17.77 -9.77 49.44
CA ASP A 606 17.99 -11.14 48.94
C ASP A 606 19.33 -11.29 48.19
N GLY A 607 20.18 -10.26 48.20
CA GLY A 607 21.48 -10.23 47.53
C GLY A 607 21.40 -9.98 46.01
N LYS A 608 20.20 -9.94 45.42
CA LYS A 608 20.05 -9.62 43.99
C LYS A 608 20.26 -8.13 43.77
N SER A 609 20.73 -7.76 42.58
CA SER A 609 20.88 -6.36 42.21
C SER A 609 19.83 -5.98 41.18
N ILE A 610 19.12 -4.87 41.42
CA ILE A 610 18.12 -4.33 40.51
C ILE A 610 18.73 -3.11 39.80
N PRO A 611 18.79 -3.11 38.45
CA PRO A 611 19.25 -1.95 37.70
C PRO A 611 18.21 -0.85 37.77
N ILE A 612 18.66 0.37 37.98
CA ILE A 612 17.84 1.55 38.14
C ILE A 612 18.33 2.62 37.19
N LEU A 613 17.41 3.08 36.35
CA LEU A 613 17.65 4.11 35.36
C LEU A 613 17.14 5.46 35.90
N CYS A 614 18.01 6.46 35.86
CA CYS A 614 17.66 7.86 36.05
C CYS A 614 17.98 8.58 34.74
N ASN A 615 16.95 8.87 33.94
CA ASN A 615 17.08 9.54 32.65
C ASN A 615 16.77 11.05 32.80
N ARG A 616 17.76 11.89 32.51
CA ARG A 616 17.63 13.36 32.42
C ARG A 616 18.08 13.90 31.05
N GLY A 617 18.25 13.03 30.07
CA GLY A 617 18.77 13.38 28.76
C GLY A 617 18.03 12.62 27.67
N PHE A 618 18.75 12.22 26.63
CA PHE A 618 18.18 11.49 25.51
C PHE A 618 18.74 10.08 25.43
N VAL A 619 17.88 9.09 25.61
CA VAL A 619 18.22 7.67 25.62
C VAL A 619 17.76 6.95 24.36
N LEU A 620 18.55 5.97 23.90
CA LEU A 620 18.17 4.96 22.92
C LEU A 620 18.19 3.57 23.56
N THR A 621 17.23 2.72 23.19
CA THR A 621 17.28 1.29 23.51
C THR A 621 18.28 0.55 22.62
N GLY A 622 18.76 -0.61 23.05
CA GLY A 622 19.68 -1.45 22.29
C GLY A 622 19.07 -1.92 20.96
N SER A 623 17.78 -2.24 20.97
CA SER A 623 16.99 -2.51 19.77
C SER A 623 16.93 -1.32 18.79
N ALA A 624 16.76 -0.09 19.30
CA ALA A 624 16.83 1.13 18.50
C ALA A 624 18.24 1.34 17.91
N MET A 625 19.28 1.13 18.70
CA MET A 625 20.66 1.26 18.24
C MET A 625 21.01 0.28 17.12
N LYS A 626 20.58 -0.98 17.26
CA LYS A 626 20.77 -1.98 16.21
C LYS A 626 20.09 -1.54 14.91
N ALA A 627 18.84 -1.08 14.99
CA ALA A 627 18.10 -0.59 13.83
C ALA A 627 18.75 0.65 13.17
N LEU A 628 19.35 1.56 13.96
CA LEU A 628 20.11 2.69 13.43
C LEU A 628 21.38 2.23 12.72
N SER A 629 22.12 1.26 13.27
CA SER A 629 23.33 0.72 12.62
C SER A 629 23.06 0.02 11.29
N GLU A 630 21.85 -0.52 11.12
CA GLU A 630 21.39 -1.13 9.87
C GLU A 630 20.92 -0.07 8.83
N ALA A 631 20.66 1.16 9.26
CA ALA A 631 20.20 2.29 8.43
C ALA A 631 21.36 3.14 7.85
N SER A 632 22.42 2.48 7.36
CA SER A 632 23.70 3.10 6.95
C SER A 632 23.62 4.09 5.79
N ALA A 633 22.52 4.12 5.02
CA ALA A 633 22.35 5.02 3.88
C ALA A 633 22.10 6.50 4.29
N GLN A 634 21.70 6.77 5.54
CA GLN A 634 21.39 8.12 6.05
C GLN A 634 22.35 8.58 7.16
N LEU A 635 23.01 7.63 7.82
CA LEU A 635 23.90 7.88 8.96
C LEU A 635 25.15 7.02 8.79
N HIS A 636 26.33 7.64 8.92
CA HIS A 636 27.58 6.89 9.04
C HIS A 636 27.91 6.69 10.52
N MET A 637 27.97 5.45 10.96
CA MET A 637 28.22 5.10 12.36
C MET A 637 29.61 4.47 12.52
N GLN A 638 30.45 5.05 13.36
CA GLN A 638 31.75 4.51 13.72
C GLN A 638 31.72 4.03 15.18
N ARG A 639 32.04 2.75 15.39
CA ARG A 639 32.13 2.21 16.75
C ARG A 639 33.44 2.65 17.40
N PHE A 640 33.39 2.95 18.70
CA PHE A 640 34.57 3.13 19.52
C PHE A 640 34.50 2.27 20.79
N LYS A 641 35.67 1.89 21.28
CA LYS A 641 35.81 1.21 22.57
C LYS A 641 37.08 1.69 23.25
N ALA A 642 36.94 2.25 24.44
CA ALA A 642 38.07 2.74 25.21
C ALA A 642 38.99 1.58 25.64
N GLN A 643 40.30 1.84 25.60
CA GLN A 643 41.32 0.94 26.16
C GLN A 643 41.63 1.31 27.62
N ALA A 644 42.00 0.31 28.42
CA ALA A 644 42.21 0.47 29.87
C ALA A 644 43.35 1.44 30.23
N GLU A 645 44.39 1.50 29.39
CA GLU A 645 45.60 2.28 29.63
C GLU A 645 45.41 3.78 29.30
N ASP A 646 44.53 4.11 28.34
CA ASP A 646 44.33 5.48 27.84
C ASP A 646 43.18 6.26 28.51
N SER A 647 42.21 5.57 29.10
CA SER A 647 40.94 6.18 29.55
C SER A 647 40.93 6.67 31.00
N MET A 648 41.86 6.20 31.84
CA MET A 648 41.78 6.39 33.28
C MET A 648 42.17 7.80 33.78
N PRO A 649 43.16 8.53 33.24
CA PRO A 649 43.56 9.82 33.81
C PRO A 649 42.50 10.93 33.60
N SER A 650 42.03 11.12 32.36
CA SER A 650 41.07 12.18 32.00
C SER A 650 39.64 11.88 32.47
N LEU A 651 39.26 10.61 32.58
CA LEU A 651 37.94 10.19 33.07
C LEU A 651 37.92 9.84 34.58
N SER A 652 39.05 9.98 35.28
CA SER A 652 39.16 9.67 36.72
C SER A 652 38.19 10.47 37.59
N ALA A 653 37.81 11.68 37.18
CA ALA A 653 36.83 12.51 37.89
C ALA A 653 35.37 12.05 37.69
N PHE A 654 35.14 11.13 36.75
CA PHE A 654 33.81 10.72 36.33
C PHE A 654 33.48 9.30 36.79
N ARG A 655 32.19 9.03 36.98
CA ARG A 655 31.68 7.69 37.20
C ARG A 655 31.45 7.03 35.85
N ILE A 656 32.23 5.98 35.58
CA ILE A 656 32.10 5.21 34.34
C ILE A 656 31.00 4.14 34.54
N PRO A 657 29.99 4.08 33.67
CA PRO A 657 28.96 3.05 33.74
C PRO A 657 29.57 1.67 33.51
N GLY A 658 29.29 0.71 34.40
CA GLY A 658 29.96 -0.59 34.56
C GLY A 658 30.81 -1.11 33.39
N GLY A 659 32.09 -0.74 33.34
CA GLY A 659 33.04 -1.16 32.31
C GLY A 659 33.94 -0.02 31.81
N LEU A 660 34.60 -0.22 30.66
CA LEU A 660 35.28 0.83 29.90
C LEU A 660 34.26 1.53 28.98
N PRO A 661 34.40 2.85 28.72
CA PRO A 661 33.51 3.55 27.79
C PRO A 661 33.44 2.86 26.42
N GLU A 662 32.23 2.58 25.94
CA GLU A 662 31.99 2.05 24.60
C GLU A 662 30.77 2.72 23.98
N GLY A 663 30.75 2.86 22.65
CA GLY A 663 29.68 3.57 22.00
C GLY A 663 29.88 3.72 20.50
N PHE A 664 29.19 4.72 19.93
CA PHE A 664 29.23 5.04 18.51
C PHE A 664 29.37 6.56 18.31
N LEU A 665 30.19 6.95 17.34
CA LEU A 665 30.08 8.26 16.69
C LEU A 665 29.11 8.13 15.52
N VAL A 666 28.17 9.07 15.44
CA VAL A 666 27.18 9.13 14.37
C VAL A 666 27.39 10.40 13.59
N HIS A 667 27.78 10.26 12.33
CA HIS A 667 27.88 11.36 11.39
C HIS A 667 26.60 11.41 10.55
N VAL A 668 25.95 12.56 10.56
CA VAL A 668 24.72 12.80 9.79
C VAL A 668 25.12 13.26 8.40
N VAL A 669 24.82 12.46 7.38
CA VAL A 669 25.14 12.81 5.99
C VAL A 669 23.98 13.63 5.44
N ASP A 670 24.15 14.93 5.30
CA ASP A 670 23.20 15.75 4.54
C ASP A 670 23.18 15.31 3.07
N SER A 671 21.98 15.37 2.48
CA SER A 671 21.70 15.18 1.06
C SER A 671 22.59 15.97 0.09
N ALA A 672 23.21 17.07 0.55
CA ALA A 672 24.16 17.89 -0.21
C ALA A 672 25.64 17.69 0.17
N GLY A 673 25.96 16.85 1.17
CA GLY A 673 27.34 16.47 1.54
C GLY A 673 28.21 17.59 2.15
N ALA A 674 27.64 18.72 2.57
CA ALA A 674 28.42 19.91 2.90
C ALA A 674 28.74 20.11 4.40
N GLU A 675 27.93 19.61 5.35
CA GLU A 675 28.25 19.65 6.78
C GLU A 675 27.74 18.40 7.51
N THR A 676 28.64 17.64 8.13
CA THR A 676 28.32 16.46 8.94
C THR A 676 28.21 16.86 10.41
N GLU A 677 26.99 17.10 10.89
CA GLU A 677 26.75 17.12 12.34
C GLU A 677 27.13 15.75 12.93
N THR A 678 27.90 15.77 14.01
CA THR A 678 28.42 14.56 14.65
C THR A 678 27.84 14.44 16.05
N HIS A 679 27.15 13.32 16.31
CA HIS A 679 26.57 13.01 17.62
C HIS A 679 27.30 11.82 18.25
N LEU A 680 27.55 11.92 19.56
CA LEU A 680 28.19 10.88 20.33
C LEU A 680 27.14 10.04 21.07
N LEU A 681 27.09 8.74 20.80
CA LEU A 681 26.23 7.78 21.47
C LEU A 681 27.06 6.94 22.43
N LEU A 682 26.85 7.10 23.74
CA LEU A 682 27.59 6.39 24.77
C LEU A 682 26.74 5.27 25.38
N ARG A 683 27.25 4.05 25.49
CA ARG A 683 26.57 2.98 26.21
C ARG A 683 26.64 3.25 27.72
N VAL A 684 25.47 3.30 28.36
CA VAL A 684 25.32 3.54 29.80
C VAL A 684 25.13 2.23 30.57
N GLY A 685 24.60 1.17 29.96
CA GLY A 685 24.46 -0.13 30.62
C GLY A 685 23.17 -0.84 30.23
N LYS A 686 22.63 -1.66 31.13
CA LYS A 686 21.41 -2.45 30.89
C LYS A 686 20.30 -2.11 31.88
N ALA A 687 19.12 -1.77 31.38
CA ALA A 687 17.93 -1.49 32.19
C ALA A 687 16.81 -2.48 31.88
N LEU A 688 15.97 -2.77 32.86
CA LEU A 688 14.69 -3.44 32.64
C LEU A 688 13.66 -2.38 32.22
N LEU A 689 13.26 -2.40 30.95
CA LEU A 689 12.26 -1.47 30.40
C LEU A 689 10.97 -2.24 30.10
N GLY A 690 9.90 -1.90 30.83
CA GLY A 690 8.68 -2.69 30.83
C GLY A 690 8.96 -4.12 31.32
N THR A 691 9.01 -5.08 30.40
CA THR A 691 9.29 -6.50 30.69
C THR A 691 10.57 -7.03 30.04
N THR A 692 11.35 -6.17 29.38
CA THR A 692 12.51 -6.58 28.57
C THR A 692 13.77 -5.88 29.06
N VAL A 693 14.87 -6.63 29.17
CA VAL A 693 16.18 -6.06 29.48
C VAL A 693 16.80 -5.54 28.20
N GLU A 694 17.09 -4.25 28.14
CA GLU A 694 17.64 -3.56 26.98
C GLU A 694 18.98 -2.91 27.35
N ASP A 695 19.91 -2.89 26.39
CA ASP A 695 21.04 -1.97 26.47
C ASP A 695 20.54 -0.54 26.33
N ILE A 696 21.18 0.37 27.05
CA ILE A 696 20.81 1.78 27.13
C ILE A 696 21.99 2.60 26.63
N TYR A 697 21.71 3.46 25.66
CA TYR A 697 22.67 4.39 25.09
C TYR A 697 22.19 5.81 25.31
N GLU A 698 23.09 6.72 25.66
CA GLU A 698 22.81 8.14 25.79
C GLU A 698 23.31 8.88 24.54
N VAL A 699 22.48 9.75 23.97
CA VAL A 699 22.94 10.81 23.07
C VAL A 699 23.58 11.88 23.94
N MET A 700 24.90 11.97 23.89
CA MET A 700 25.67 12.88 24.71
C MET A 700 25.44 14.31 24.25
N ASP A 701 24.96 15.14 25.18
CA ASP A 701 24.78 16.57 25.00
C ASP A 701 26.16 17.27 25.02
N PRO A 702 26.52 18.10 24.01
CA PRO A 702 27.79 18.81 23.97
C PRO A 702 28.11 19.63 25.23
N GLU A 703 27.09 20.12 25.92
CA GLU A 703 27.23 20.91 27.15
C GLU A 703 27.47 20.05 28.41
N THR A 704 27.44 18.73 28.29
CA THR A 704 27.70 17.87 29.45
C THR A 704 29.18 17.84 29.85
N PRO A 705 29.50 17.83 31.15
CA PRO A 705 30.89 17.86 31.62
C PRO A 705 31.78 16.73 31.07
N GLY A 706 31.20 15.57 30.75
CA GLY A 706 31.92 14.44 30.18
C GLY A 706 32.10 14.45 28.66
N TYR A 707 31.40 15.32 27.92
CA TYR A 707 31.45 15.33 26.46
C TYR A 707 32.84 15.67 25.92
N LYS A 708 33.40 16.81 26.36
CA LYS A 708 34.72 17.28 25.93
C LYS A 708 35.85 16.25 26.17
N PRO A 709 36.05 15.71 27.38
CA PRO A 709 37.11 14.73 27.61
C PRO A 709 36.90 13.41 26.83
N LEU A 710 35.65 13.01 26.55
CA LEU A 710 35.39 11.89 25.64
C LEU A 710 35.78 12.25 24.21
N SER A 711 35.30 13.38 23.70
CA SER A 711 35.53 13.86 22.33
C SER A 711 37.03 13.96 21.99
N GLU A 712 37.84 14.49 22.91
CA GLU A 712 39.30 14.60 22.76
C GLU A 712 40.00 13.23 22.72
N ALA A 713 39.42 12.21 23.35
CA ALA A 713 39.99 10.86 23.40
C ALA A 713 39.54 9.96 22.24
N LEU A 714 38.39 10.24 21.62
CA LEU A 714 37.81 9.44 20.53
C LEU A 714 38.76 9.13 19.37
N PRO A 715 39.59 10.07 18.85
CA PRO A 715 40.50 9.76 17.74
C PRO A 715 41.43 8.56 17.99
N ARG A 716 41.70 8.22 19.25
CA ARG A 716 42.55 7.09 19.65
C ARG A 716 41.77 5.78 19.84
N TRP A 717 40.46 5.86 20.04
CA TRP A 717 39.59 4.71 20.37
C TRP A 717 38.71 4.26 19.21
N LEU A 718 38.69 5.02 18.12
CA LEU A 718 38.03 4.61 16.90
C LEU A 718 38.76 3.41 16.32
N GLU A 719 38.03 2.33 16.09
CA GLU A 719 38.56 1.18 15.37
C GLU A 719 38.85 1.61 13.92
N SER A 720 40.06 1.39 13.41
CA SER A 720 40.33 1.57 11.97
C SER A 720 39.50 0.54 11.22
N ILE A 721 38.53 1.00 10.44
CA ILE A 721 37.75 0.13 9.55
C ILE A 721 38.73 -0.42 8.50
N PRO A 722 38.89 -1.76 8.35
CA PRO A 722 39.43 -2.30 7.12
C PRO A 722 38.40 -2.08 6.01
N ASP A 723 38.84 -1.47 4.91
CA ASP A 723 38.07 -1.13 3.71
C ASP A 723 37.06 -2.21 3.26
#